data_AF-A0A9N8MNC8-F1
#
_entry.id   AF-A0A9N8MNC8-F1
#
_cell.length_a   1.000
_cell.length_b   1.000
_cell.length_c   1.000
_cell.angle_alpha   90.00
_cell.angle_beta   90.00
_cell.angle_gamma   90.00
#
_symmetry.space_group_name_H-M   'P 1'
#
loop_
_entity.id
_entity.type
_entity.pdbx_description
1 polymer ?
#
loop_
_entity_poly.entity_id
_entity_poly.type
_entity_poly.pdbx_seq_one_letter_code
_entity_poly.pdbx_strand_id
1 'polypeptide(L)'
;MKNWSLFYLMKITLLIVVLYSSNFHSQKLYFKKIEFENPEFENKILTLNKELLKIYNEKDSLKYLDNHLRFQMLNGDKEGALSTINKLRLFFKNSYPDYSRIAAIQFEIFILARKENNTNDIKTDYEKIFKEKYRKLPIQSKVLIPYSFKYKKGHNKKEINKILRDSIVQDSISLKNAILLCKNYNTLITIENTFSIAEGLVKNLDEEEFLVRDSIIIKTKKGNELSLGFIKYKKEENKVPAILNFSIYNKLKFDSAERINTMKGYVIVNAFSKGVYLSKDEIAPFKFETEDVNEVINWIIKQPWSNGKVGMIGGSYDGFSQWAATKNIHQALKTIIPYVSVGFGIDFPMENNVFNTYMIRWSEYVMKSRYSEYDDSSNNKWIKLVNKLYKKGVEFKKLDILNGNNDPIFQEWLKHPSFDKFWQSKIPYKKDFAKINIPILTFTGYFDDDQRGAMYYYNEHHKYNKNPNHYLVIGPYDHFGAQGSIKNNMRGYIIDSTANIDIDKLSYEWFDYILKGKEKPKFLKDKINYQVMATNQWKNAPSIDKISNKKLKLFLSNYKLLETKPISNYISQKIDLSNRKDTLQNFDRYKILDSVIDSRILNEKLIFESNKFDHPFEINGSFIGNIKTSINKKDIDITIKLFESMPNGKYFLLSSYLGRASYAKNKEKRQLLTPDRIEEIPIHNTYFVSKKIEKGSKLIVVLGVNKTPYEQINYGTGKDVSEETIADAKEPLEIKWYNDSYIEIPIMQE
;
A
#
# COMPACT_ATOMS: atom_id res chain seq x y z
N MET A 1 37.53 41.88 1.86
CA MET A 1 37.88 43.22 1.35
C MET A 1 37.38 43.27 -0.09
N LYS A 2 36.43 44.09 -0.56
CA LYS A 2 35.72 45.30 -0.13
C LYS A 2 34.27 45.13 -0.66
N ASN A 3 33.26 45.25 0.20
CA ASN A 3 32.30 46.38 0.31
C ASN A 3 31.39 46.60 -0.92
N TRP A 4 30.08 46.84 -0.84
CA TRP A 4 29.10 46.99 0.25
C TRP A 4 27.68 47.09 -0.38
N SER A 5 26.64 46.77 0.41
CA SER A 5 25.23 47.26 0.41
C SER A 5 24.38 47.30 -0.89
N LEU A 6 23.30 46.51 -1.01
CA LEU A 6 21.92 46.77 -0.50
C LEU A 6 21.27 48.09 -1.00
N PHE A 7 20.30 48.01 -1.92
CA PHE A 7 18.89 48.43 -1.78
C PHE A 7 18.15 48.58 -3.14
N TYR A 8 17.01 47.88 -3.23
CA TYR A 8 15.73 48.22 -3.89
C TYR A 8 15.56 48.42 -5.42
N LEU A 9 14.49 47.76 -5.89
CA LEU A 9 13.71 47.89 -7.12
C LEU A 9 13.74 49.26 -7.83
N MET A 10 13.97 49.28 -9.15
CA MET A 10 12.95 49.57 -10.18
C MET A 10 13.49 49.50 -11.61
N LYS A 11 12.80 48.71 -12.44
CA LYS A 11 12.37 48.97 -13.84
C LYS A 11 13.37 49.52 -14.91
N ILE A 12 13.41 48.74 -16.00
CA ILE A 12 13.58 49.10 -17.43
C ILE A 12 15.01 49.17 -17.99
N THR A 13 15.40 48.13 -18.73
CA THR A 13 15.98 48.14 -20.11
C THR A 13 16.19 46.67 -20.52
N LEU A 14 15.30 46.02 -21.27
CA LEU A 14 15.06 46.06 -22.73
C LEU A 14 16.33 45.89 -23.59
N LEU A 15 16.28 44.82 -24.39
CA LEU A 15 16.93 44.54 -25.69
C LEU A 15 18.23 43.72 -25.79
N ILE A 16 18.05 42.58 -26.49
CA ILE A 16 19.00 41.79 -27.30
C ILE A 16 19.83 40.75 -26.52
N VAL A 17 19.15 39.72 -26.00
CA VAL A 17 19.43 38.28 -26.29
C VAL A 17 18.12 37.52 -26.10
N VAL A 18 17.16 37.74 -27.00
CA VAL A 18 16.01 36.83 -27.18
C VAL A 18 16.10 36.35 -28.60
N LEU A 19 16.74 35.20 -28.83
CA LEU A 19 16.53 34.37 -30.02
C LEU A 19 17.16 32.97 -29.90
N TYR A 20 17.31 32.42 -28.69
CA TYR A 20 17.53 30.97 -28.51
C TYR A 20 16.89 30.49 -27.21
N SER A 21 15.60 30.76 -27.06
CA SER A 21 14.73 30.02 -26.15
C SER A 21 13.67 29.34 -26.99
N SER A 22 13.78 28.02 -27.08
CA SER A 22 12.83 27.07 -27.65
C SER A 22 11.38 27.56 -27.66
N ASN A 23 10.98 28.10 -28.80
CA ASN A 23 9.58 28.20 -29.20
C ASN A 23 9.06 26.77 -29.40
N PHE A 24 8.60 26.10 -28.35
CA PHE A 24 7.52 25.13 -28.51
C PHE A 24 6.25 25.91 -28.86
N HIS A 25 6.17 26.41 -30.09
CA HIS A 25 4.89 26.79 -30.66
C HIS A 25 4.07 25.50 -30.69
N SER A 26 3.08 25.39 -29.79
CA SER A 26 2.07 24.34 -29.89
C SER A 26 1.42 24.49 -31.27
N GLN A 27 1.71 23.56 -32.19
CA GLN A 27 1.09 23.53 -33.50
C GLN A 27 -0.43 23.62 -33.34
N LYS A 28 -1.04 24.64 -33.95
CA LYS A 28 -2.47 24.92 -33.88
C LYS A 28 -3.12 24.43 -35.16
N LEU A 29 -4.26 23.76 -35.01
CA LEU A 29 -5.10 23.26 -36.11
C LEU A 29 -6.39 24.07 -36.14
N TYR A 30 -6.91 24.31 -37.34
CA TYR A 30 -8.22 24.95 -37.50
C TYR A 30 -9.32 24.01 -36.99
N PHE A 31 -10.15 24.51 -36.08
CA PHE A 31 -11.35 23.84 -35.61
C PHE A 31 -12.33 24.87 -35.05
N LYS A 32 -13.38 25.19 -35.82
CA LYS A 32 -14.43 26.13 -35.42
C LYS A 32 -15.24 25.59 -34.26
N LYS A 33 -15.52 26.44 -33.27
CA LYS A 33 -16.31 26.06 -32.09
C LYS A 33 -17.69 25.53 -32.51
N ILE A 34 -18.05 24.36 -31.98
CA ILE A 34 -19.27 23.64 -32.28
C ILE A 34 -19.68 22.82 -31.05
N GLU A 35 -20.98 22.64 -30.83
CA GLU A 35 -21.51 21.77 -29.78
C GLU A 35 -21.49 20.32 -30.24
N PHE A 36 -21.30 19.38 -29.31
CA PHE A 36 -21.25 17.96 -29.62
C PHE A 36 -22.55 17.44 -30.24
N GLU A 37 -23.69 17.96 -29.78
CA GLU A 37 -25.03 17.61 -30.27
C GLU A 37 -25.35 18.15 -31.68
N ASN A 38 -24.48 19.00 -32.24
CA ASN A 38 -24.70 19.57 -33.56
C ASN A 38 -24.48 18.51 -34.66
N PRO A 39 -25.40 18.36 -35.65
CA PRO A 39 -25.24 17.39 -36.73
C PRO A 39 -23.96 17.53 -37.57
N GLU A 40 -23.38 18.73 -37.67
CA GLU A 40 -22.12 18.96 -38.39
C GLU A 40 -20.88 18.50 -37.61
N PHE A 41 -21.02 18.19 -36.31
CA PHE A 41 -19.88 17.87 -35.44
C PHE A 41 -19.05 16.71 -35.99
N GLU A 42 -19.71 15.65 -36.45
CA GLU A 42 -19.07 14.47 -37.03
C GLU A 42 -18.21 14.85 -38.25
N ASN A 43 -18.77 15.62 -39.19
CA ASN A 43 -18.02 16.06 -40.38
C ASN A 43 -16.80 16.92 -40.00
N LYS A 44 -16.91 17.77 -38.98
CA LYS A 44 -15.78 18.60 -38.51
C LYS A 44 -14.69 17.77 -37.84
N ILE A 45 -15.06 16.78 -37.00
CA ILE A 45 -14.06 15.94 -36.34
C ILE A 45 -13.37 14.99 -37.33
N LEU A 46 -14.07 14.52 -38.37
CA LEU A 46 -13.48 13.74 -39.46
C LEU A 46 -12.51 14.59 -40.30
N THR A 47 -12.84 15.85 -40.55
CA THR A 47 -11.94 16.80 -41.23
C THR A 47 -10.69 17.07 -40.39
N LEU A 48 -10.85 17.33 -39.09
CA LEU A 48 -9.74 17.48 -38.16
C LEU A 48 -8.84 16.23 -38.13
N ASN A 49 -9.43 15.04 -38.14
CA ASN A 49 -8.70 13.78 -38.17
C ASN A 49 -7.82 13.62 -39.42
N LYS A 50 -8.31 14.04 -40.60
CA LYS A 50 -7.53 14.03 -41.84
C LYS A 50 -6.30 14.94 -41.76
N GLU A 51 -6.44 16.12 -41.15
CA GLU A 51 -5.31 17.02 -40.94
C GLU A 51 -4.34 16.47 -39.89
N LEU A 52 -4.85 15.86 -38.82
CA LEU A 52 -4.01 15.20 -37.81
C LEU A 52 -3.16 14.09 -38.42
N LEU A 53 -3.73 13.21 -39.25
CA LEU A 53 -3.00 12.11 -39.88
C LEU A 53 -1.79 12.58 -40.71
N LYS A 54 -1.88 13.75 -41.35
CA LYS A 54 -0.78 14.30 -42.16
C LYS A 54 0.41 14.76 -41.31
N ILE A 55 0.15 15.24 -40.09
CA ILE A 55 1.16 15.90 -39.25
C ILE A 55 1.53 15.09 -37.99
N TYR A 56 0.81 13.99 -37.71
CA TYR A 56 0.97 13.28 -36.46
C TYR A 56 2.32 12.56 -36.39
N ASN A 57 3.13 12.97 -35.42
CA ASN A 57 4.41 12.36 -35.09
C ASN A 57 4.52 12.22 -33.57
N GLU A 58 4.81 11.02 -33.08
CA GLU A 58 4.96 10.72 -31.66
C GLU A 58 6.14 9.77 -31.47
N LYS A 59 7.04 10.12 -30.54
CA LYS A 59 8.27 9.36 -30.29
C LYS A 59 8.01 8.12 -29.46
N ASP A 60 7.00 8.17 -28.58
CA ASP A 60 6.58 7.04 -27.78
C ASP A 60 5.78 6.06 -28.66
N SER A 61 6.36 4.89 -28.94
CA SER A 61 5.76 3.91 -29.86
C SER A 61 4.38 3.44 -29.40
N LEU A 62 4.12 3.33 -28.10
CA LEU A 62 2.82 2.89 -27.59
C LEU A 62 1.77 3.99 -27.80
N LYS A 63 2.09 5.24 -27.46
CA LYS A 63 1.19 6.38 -27.71
C LYS A 63 0.95 6.57 -29.20
N TYR A 64 2.00 6.42 -30.02
CA TYR A 64 1.89 6.49 -31.47
C TYR A 64 0.88 5.46 -31.97
N LEU A 65 1.08 4.18 -31.64
CA LEU A 65 0.22 3.11 -32.12
C LEU A 65 -1.23 3.23 -31.62
N ASP A 66 -1.45 3.62 -30.36
CA ASP A 66 -2.81 3.81 -29.83
C ASP A 66 -3.53 4.98 -30.51
N ASN A 67 -2.87 6.12 -30.69
CA ASN A 67 -3.45 7.28 -31.35
C ASN A 67 -3.70 7.01 -32.84
N HIS A 68 -2.72 6.43 -33.52
CA HIS A 68 -2.78 6.10 -34.94
C HIS A 68 -3.93 5.13 -35.24
N LEU A 69 -4.14 4.12 -34.39
CA LEU A 69 -5.30 3.23 -34.47
C LEU A 69 -6.62 4.01 -34.45
N ARG A 70 -6.79 4.96 -33.52
CA ARG A 70 -8.02 5.77 -33.42
C ARG A 70 -8.23 6.62 -34.67
N PHE A 71 -7.16 7.17 -35.25
CA PHE A 71 -7.25 8.00 -36.44
C PHE A 71 -7.62 7.20 -37.70
N GLN A 72 -7.03 6.01 -37.86
CA GLN A 72 -7.37 5.09 -38.96
C GLN A 72 -8.82 4.66 -38.88
N MET A 73 -9.31 4.32 -37.69
CA MET A 73 -10.71 3.98 -37.48
C MET A 73 -11.67 5.13 -37.83
N LEU A 74 -11.34 6.37 -37.47
CA LEU A 74 -12.14 7.55 -37.87
C LEU A 74 -12.09 7.79 -39.39
N ASN A 75 -10.98 7.48 -40.04
CA ASN A 75 -10.84 7.62 -41.49
C ASN A 75 -11.47 6.46 -42.28
N GLY A 76 -12.02 5.44 -41.61
CA GLY A 76 -12.53 4.23 -42.26
C GLY A 76 -11.43 3.30 -42.80
N ASP A 77 -10.16 3.51 -42.45
CA ASP A 77 -9.03 2.67 -42.85
C ASP A 77 -9.00 1.36 -42.04
N LYS A 78 -9.79 0.38 -42.50
CA LYS A 78 -9.94 -0.93 -41.85
C LYS A 78 -8.64 -1.73 -41.81
N GLU A 79 -7.98 -1.88 -42.95
CA GLU A 79 -6.77 -2.70 -43.07
C GLU A 79 -5.61 -2.12 -42.25
N GLY A 80 -5.43 -0.80 -42.34
CA GLY A 80 -4.42 -0.11 -41.56
C GLY A 80 -4.68 -0.18 -40.05
N ALA A 81 -5.94 -0.04 -39.61
CA ALA A 81 -6.30 -0.20 -38.21
C ALA A 81 -5.99 -1.62 -37.68
N LEU A 82 -6.33 -2.66 -38.43
CA LEU A 82 -6.02 -4.06 -38.06
C LEU A 82 -4.50 -4.32 -38.02
N SER A 83 -3.75 -3.76 -38.97
CA SER A 83 -2.28 -3.82 -38.97
C SER A 83 -1.67 -3.14 -37.73
N THR A 84 -2.19 -1.97 -37.34
CA THR A 84 -1.76 -1.25 -36.14
C THR A 84 -2.08 -2.03 -34.86
N ILE A 85 -3.24 -2.69 -34.79
CA ILE A 85 -3.57 -3.60 -33.68
C ILE A 85 -2.53 -4.72 -33.57
N ASN A 86 -2.13 -5.35 -34.67
CA ASN A 86 -1.10 -6.39 -34.63
C ASN A 86 0.25 -5.86 -34.12
N LYS A 87 0.64 -4.64 -34.49
CA LYS A 87 1.84 -3.99 -33.95
C LYS A 87 1.72 -3.71 -32.44
N LEU A 88 0.56 -3.25 -31.96
CA LEU A 88 0.29 -3.10 -30.52
C LEU A 88 0.43 -4.43 -29.77
N ARG A 89 -0.09 -5.52 -30.34
CA ARG A 89 0.04 -6.86 -29.74
C ARG A 89 1.48 -7.33 -29.68
N LEU A 90 2.28 -7.06 -30.71
CA LEU A 90 3.71 -7.38 -30.70
C LEU A 90 4.47 -6.58 -29.63
N PHE A 91 4.11 -5.32 -29.42
CA PHE A 91 4.70 -4.48 -28.36
C PHE A 91 4.55 -5.10 -26.97
N PHE A 92 3.38 -5.67 -26.67
CA PHE A 92 3.13 -6.30 -25.37
C PHE A 92 3.58 -7.77 -25.26
N LYS A 93 3.97 -8.42 -26.37
CA LYS A 93 4.16 -9.88 -26.44
C LYS A 93 5.14 -10.43 -25.39
N ASN A 94 6.24 -9.71 -25.16
CA ASN A 94 7.29 -10.16 -24.25
C ASN A 94 7.00 -9.78 -22.80
N SER A 95 6.47 -8.57 -22.56
CA SER A 95 6.27 -8.04 -21.22
C SER A 95 4.94 -8.51 -20.58
N TYR A 96 3.91 -8.71 -21.40
CA TYR A 96 2.55 -9.08 -20.95
C TYR A 96 1.89 -10.05 -21.95
N PRO A 97 2.39 -11.28 -22.09
CA PRO A 97 1.94 -12.21 -23.13
C PRO A 97 0.43 -12.48 -23.10
N ASP A 98 -0.19 -12.58 -21.92
CA ASP A 98 -1.62 -12.87 -21.81
C ASP A 98 -2.48 -11.68 -22.20
N TYR A 99 -2.07 -10.47 -21.85
CA TYR A 99 -2.72 -9.23 -22.28
C TYR A 99 -2.48 -8.95 -23.77
N SER A 100 -1.28 -9.28 -24.29
CA SER A 100 -0.89 -8.96 -25.65
C SER A 100 -1.85 -9.56 -26.70
N ARG A 101 -2.50 -10.67 -26.39
CA ARG A 101 -3.49 -11.33 -27.27
C ARG A 101 -4.83 -10.57 -27.33
N ILE A 102 -5.15 -9.79 -26.31
CA ILE A 102 -6.42 -9.06 -26.18
C ILE A 102 -6.25 -7.54 -26.27
N ALA A 103 -5.03 -7.05 -26.44
CA ALA A 103 -4.77 -5.63 -26.64
C ALA A 103 -5.62 -5.11 -27.83
N ALA A 104 -6.36 -4.04 -27.58
CA ALA A 104 -7.30 -3.41 -28.51
C ALA A 104 -8.40 -4.33 -29.09
N ILE A 105 -8.73 -5.46 -28.44
CA ILE A 105 -9.73 -6.41 -28.95
C ILE A 105 -11.12 -5.79 -29.14
N GLN A 106 -11.51 -4.82 -28.31
CA GLN A 106 -12.77 -4.10 -28.41
C GLN A 106 -12.88 -3.30 -29.72
N PHE A 107 -11.76 -2.74 -30.18
CA PHE A 107 -11.70 -2.02 -31.45
C PHE A 107 -11.62 -3.00 -32.62
N GLU A 108 -10.86 -4.08 -32.48
CA GLU A 108 -10.76 -5.13 -33.51
C GLU A 108 -12.14 -5.73 -33.83
N ILE A 109 -12.91 -6.11 -32.82
CA ILE A 109 -14.25 -6.69 -33.03
C ILE A 109 -15.18 -5.66 -33.67
N PHE A 110 -15.14 -4.41 -33.23
CA PHE A 110 -15.94 -3.34 -33.83
C PHE A 110 -15.60 -3.10 -35.31
N ILE A 111 -14.30 -3.04 -35.65
CA ILE A 111 -13.82 -2.88 -37.03
C ILE A 111 -14.28 -4.04 -37.92
N LEU A 112 -14.25 -5.27 -37.40
CA LEU A 112 -14.64 -6.45 -38.16
C LEU A 112 -16.16 -6.58 -38.31
N ALA A 113 -16.93 -6.12 -37.33
CA ALA A 113 -18.40 -6.18 -37.33
C ALA A 113 -19.06 -5.09 -38.18
N ARG A 114 -18.36 -3.97 -38.44
CA ARG A 114 -18.87 -2.87 -39.25
C ARG A 114 -18.83 -3.24 -40.75
N LYS A 115 -20.00 -3.45 -41.37
CA LYS A 115 -20.15 -3.58 -42.83
C LYS A 115 -20.17 -2.20 -43.50
N GLU A 116 -19.69 -2.14 -44.75
CA GLU A 116 -19.56 -0.86 -45.50
C GLU A 116 -20.92 -0.26 -45.92
N ASN A 117 -22.03 -1.02 -45.97
CA ASN A 117 -23.28 -0.58 -46.61
C ASN A 117 -24.62 -1.07 -45.98
N ASN A 118 -24.77 -1.23 -44.66
CA ASN A 118 -26.12 -1.24 -44.03
C ASN A 118 -26.08 -1.26 -42.48
N THR A 119 -26.88 -0.41 -41.85
CA THR A 119 -26.86 -0.08 -40.41
C THR A 119 -27.80 -0.89 -39.52
N ASN A 120 -28.48 -1.93 -40.01
CA ASN A 120 -29.59 -2.50 -39.24
C ASN A 120 -29.28 -3.75 -38.39
N ASP A 121 -28.10 -4.37 -38.49
CA ASP A 121 -27.75 -5.48 -37.57
C ASP A 121 -26.24 -5.66 -37.32
N ILE A 122 -25.57 -4.64 -36.77
CA ILE A 122 -24.18 -4.78 -36.26
C ILE A 122 -24.10 -5.83 -35.14
N LYS A 123 -25.22 -6.09 -34.45
CA LYS A 123 -25.26 -6.96 -33.27
C LYS A 123 -24.93 -8.40 -33.62
N THR A 124 -25.60 -8.99 -34.61
CA THR A 124 -25.38 -10.40 -34.98
C THR A 124 -23.92 -10.65 -35.42
N ASP A 125 -23.37 -9.78 -36.27
CA ASP A 125 -21.98 -9.91 -36.72
C ASP A 125 -20.99 -9.71 -35.56
N TYR A 126 -21.24 -8.72 -34.69
CA TYR A 126 -20.43 -8.48 -33.50
C TYR A 126 -20.40 -9.69 -32.57
N GLU A 127 -21.58 -10.26 -32.25
CA GLU A 127 -21.68 -11.45 -31.39
C GLU A 127 -20.93 -12.65 -31.96
N LYS A 128 -21.05 -12.90 -33.27
CA LYS A 128 -20.34 -13.97 -33.96
C LYS A 128 -18.82 -13.79 -33.85
N ILE A 129 -18.32 -12.62 -34.26
CA ILE A 129 -16.87 -12.32 -34.25
C ILE A 129 -16.31 -12.37 -32.82
N PHE A 130 -17.04 -11.81 -31.85
CA PHE A 130 -16.67 -11.86 -30.44
C PHE A 130 -16.50 -13.31 -29.98
N LYS A 131 -17.51 -14.18 -30.19
CA LYS A 131 -17.47 -15.59 -29.76
C LYS A 131 -16.34 -16.35 -30.45
N GLU A 132 -16.14 -16.16 -31.76
CA GLU A 132 -15.05 -16.79 -32.50
C GLU A 132 -13.67 -16.40 -31.96
N LYS A 133 -13.45 -15.11 -31.68
CA LYS A 133 -12.19 -14.64 -31.10
C LYS A 133 -12.02 -15.15 -29.67
N TYR A 134 -13.05 -15.05 -28.84
CA TYR A 134 -13.01 -15.49 -27.46
C TYR A 134 -12.64 -16.98 -27.34
N ARG A 135 -13.24 -17.85 -28.18
CA ARG A 135 -12.96 -19.30 -28.17
C ARG A 135 -11.52 -19.64 -28.52
N LYS A 136 -10.86 -18.84 -29.36
CA LYS A 136 -9.45 -19.02 -29.77
C LYS A 136 -8.44 -18.51 -28.74
N LEU A 137 -8.87 -17.77 -27.72
CA LEU A 137 -7.98 -17.23 -26.70
C LEU A 137 -7.58 -18.30 -25.67
N PRO A 138 -6.32 -18.32 -25.22
CA PRO A 138 -5.95 -19.09 -24.04
C PRO A 138 -6.67 -18.51 -22.82
N ILE A 139 -6.81 -19.32 -21.79
CA ILE A 139 -7.74 -18.97 -20.71
C ILE A 139 -7.25 -17.81 -19.84
N GLN A 140 -5.93 -17.65 -19.69
CA GLN A 140 -5.29 -16.52 -19.05
C GLN A 140 -5.65 -15.20 -19.75
N SER A 141 -5.78 -15.22 -21.07
CA SER A 141 -6.25 -14.06 -21.84
C SER A 141 -7.76 -13.87 -21.71
N LYS A 142 -8.55 -14.95 -21.65
CA LYS A 142 -10.02 -14.89 -21.51
C LYS A 142 -10.45 -14.15 -20.24
N VAL A 143 -9.80 -14.40 -19.10
CA VAL A 143 -10.17 -13.73 -17.84
C VAL A 143 -9.89 -12.22 -17.85
N LEU A 144 -9.00 -11.76 -18.74
CA LEU A 144 -8.66 -10.35 -18.89
C LEU A 144 -9.62 -9.61 -19.85
N ILE A 145 -10.44 -10.33 -20.61
CA ILE A 145 -11.39 -9.75 -21.56
C ILE A 145 -12.33 -8.71 -20.94
N PRO A 146 -12.93 -8.92 -19.74
CA PRO A 146 -13.79 -7.92 -19.13
C PRO A 146 -13.14 -6.52 -18.99
N TYR A 147 -11.82 -6.46 -18.82
CA TYR A 147 -11.11 -5.18 -18.67
C TYR A 147 -11.06 -4.38 -19.98
N SER A 148 -11.10 -5.04 -21.13
CA SER A 148 -11.18 -4.38 -22.44
C SER A 148 -12.53 -3.69 -22.68
N PHE A 149 -13.55 -4.05 -21.91
CA PHE A 149 -14.92 -3.53 -22.02
C PHE A 149 -15.37 -2.73 -20.79
N LYS A 150 -14.47 -2.45 -19.84
CA LYS A 150 -14.79 -1.67 -18.65
C LYS A 150 -14.95 -0.19 -19.00
N TYR A 151 -16.18 0.28 -19.06
CA TYR A 151 -16.51 1.66 -19.43
C TYR A 151 -17.19 2.43 -18.29
N LYS A 152 -16.82 3.70 -18.13
CA LYS A 152 -17.55 4.63 -17.25
C LYS A 152 -18.56 5.43 -18.07
N LYS A 153 -19.85 5.13 -17.87
CA LYS A 153 -20.96 5.75 -18.61
C LYS A 153 -20.82 7.28 -18.69
N GLY A 154 -20.81 7.81 -19.92
CA GLY A 154 -20.76 9.24 -20.20
C GLY A 154 -19.39 9.91 -20.01
N HIS A 155 -18.33 9.18 -19.67
CA HIS A 155 -17.00 9.78 -19.47
C HIS A 155 -16.46 10.45 -20.74
N ASN A 156 -16.39 9.73 -21.86
CA ASN A 156 -15.87 10.30 -23.10
C ASN A 156 -16.71 11.47 -23.62
N LYS A 157 -18.05 11.42 -23.50
CA LYS A 157 -18.92 12.56 -23.83
C LYS A 157 -18.61 13.79 -22.98
N LYS A 158 -18.37 13.61 -21.67
CA LYS A 158 -17.94 14.70 -20.77
C LYS A 158 -16.59 15.28 -21.18
N GLU A 159 -15.61 14.44 -21.51
CA GLU A 159 -14.28 14.91 -21.96
C GLU A 159 -14.36 15.66 -23.30
N ILE A 160 -15.16 15.18 -24.26
CA ILE A 160 -15.41 15.89 -25.53
C ILE A 160 -15.98 17.28 -25.25
N ASN A 161 -17.06 17.36 -24.48
CA ASN A 161 -17.70 18.65 -24.16
C ASN A 161 -16.76 19.61 -23.42
N LYS A 162 -15.90 19.09 -22.54
CA LYS A 162 -14.86 19.88 -21.87
C LYS A 162 -13.86 20.45 -22.86
N ILE A 163 -13.35 19.63 -23.79
CA ILE A 163 -12.39 20.08 -24.81
C ILE A 163 -13.02 21.14 -25.72
N LEU A 164 -14.25 20.92 -26.20
CA LEU A 164 -14.96 21.88 -27.06
C LEU A 164 -15.22 23.23 -26.37
N ARG A 165 -15.41 23.21 -25.05
CA ARG A 165 -15.61 24.43 -24.25
C ARG A 165 -14.32 25.17 -23.97
N ASP A 166 -13.30 24.45 -23.52
CA ASP A 166 -12.14 25.04 -22.83
C ASP A 166 -10.91 25.17 -23.74
N SER A 167 -10.86 24.43 -24.86
CA SER A 167 -9.64 24.26 -25.66
C SER A 167 -9.66 24.89 -27.05
N ILE A 168 -10.79 25.47 -27.46
CA ILE A 168 -10.94 26.15 -28.76
C ILE A 168 -10.85 27.66 -28.54
N VAL A 169 -9.84 28.29 -29.13
CA VAL A 169 -9.59 29.74 -29.05
C VAL A 169 -9.40 30.26 -30.48
N GLN A 170 -10.20 31.26 -30.88
CA GLN A 170 -10.14 31.85 -32.24
C GLN A 170 -10.18 30.77 -33.35
N ASP A 171 -11.17 29.89 -33.29
CA ASP A 171 -11.36 28.77 -34.22
C ASP A 171 -10.12 27.87 -34.41
N SER A 172 -9.28 27.78 -33.37
CA SER A 172 -8.08 26.97 -33.36
C SER A 172 -8.04 26.05 -32.14
N ILE A 173 -7.50 24.85 -32.33
CA ILE A 173 -7.26 23.84 -31.29
C ILE A 173 -5.78 23.42 -31.30
N SER A 174 -5.20 23.17 -30.12
CA SER A 174 -3.83 22.65 -30.03
C SER A 174 -3.75 21.20 -30.53
N LEU A 175 -2.60 20.80 -31.08
CA LEU A 175 -2.35 19.41 -31.49
C LEU A 175 -2.71 18.40 -30.38
N LYS A 176 -2.29 18.66 -29.13
CA LYS A 176 -2.59 17.82 -27.97
C LYS A 176 -4.09 17.64 -27.75
N ASN A 177 -4.86 18.73 -27.80
CA ASN A 177 -6.30 18.68 -27.56
C ASN A 177 -7.07 18.12 -28.75
N ALA A 178 -6.59 18.33 -29.98
CA ALA A 178 -7.14 17.73 -31.19
C ALA A 178 -7.01 16.20 -31.17
N ILE A 179 -5.82 15.68 -30.81
CA ILE A 179 -5.60 14.25 -30.59
C ILE A 179 -6.59 13.72 -29.54
N LEU A 180 -6.70 14.39 -28.39
CA LEU A 180 -7.58 13.95 -27.31
C LEU A 180 -9.06 13.97 -27.72
N LEU A 181 -9.48 14.97 -28.52
CA LEU A 181 -10.83 15.09 -29.04
C LEU A 181 -11.18 13.91 -29.96
N CYS A 182 -10.34 13.64 -30.97
CA CYS A 182 -10.53 12.51 -31.90
C CYS A 182 -10.50 11.16 -31.17
N LYS A 183 -9.60 10.96 -30.20
CA LYS A 183 -9.55 9.72 -29.39
C LYS A 183 -10.82 9.49 -28.59
N ASN A 184 -11.31 10.53 -27.91
CA ASN A 184 -12.51 10.42 -27.10
C ASN A 184 -13.74 10.17 -27.96
N TYR A 185 -13.84 10.83 -29.12
CA TYR A 185 -14.93 10.60 -30.06
C TYR A 185 -14.91 9.18 -30.64
N ASN A 186 -13.76 8.71 -31.12
CA ASN A 186 -13.64 7.33 -31.61
C ASN A 186 -14.00 6.28 -30.54
N THR A 187 -13.56 6.52 -29.30
CA THR A 187 -13.90 5.64 -28.17
C THR A 187 -15.40 5.69 -27.87
N LEU A 188 -16.03 6.87 -27.91
CA LEU A 188 -17.46 7.03 -27.70
C LEU A 188 -18.27 6.24 -28.73
N ILE A 189 -18.01 6.44 -30.03
CA ILE A 189 -18.75 5.75 -31.09
C ILE A 189 -18.55 4.23 -31.04
N THR A 190 -17.34 3.76 -30.68
CA THR A 190 -17.08 2.33 -30.54
C THR A 190 -17.92 1.75 -29.40
N ILE A 191 -17.94 2.43 -28.26
CA ILE A 191 -18.59 1.96 -27.04
C ILE A 191 -20.12 2.05 -27.14
N GLU A 192 -20.68 3.14 -27.66
CA GLU A 192 -22.14 3.31 -27.81
C GLU A 192 -22.74 2.22 -28.70
N ASN A 193 -22.01 1.75 -29.71
CA ASN A 193 -22.47 0.70 -30.61
C ASN A 193 -22.28 -0.72 -30.08
N THR A 194 -21.38 -0.94 -29.10
CA THR A 194 -20.92 -2.31 -28.76
C THR A 194 -21.01 -2.68 -27.30
N PHE A 195 -21.08 -1.71 -26.39
CA PHE A 195 -20.95 -1.95 -24.95
C PHE A 195 -22.02 -2.88 -24.40
N SER A 196 -23.30 -2.61 -24.68
CA SER A 196 -24.41 -3.44 -24.18
C SER A 196 -24.35 -4.87 -24.71
N ILE A 197 -23.89 -5.05 -25.95
CA ILE A 197 -23.69 -6.37 -26.57
C ILE A 197 -22.53 -7.09 -25.88
N ALA A 198 -21.37 -6.43 -25.78
CA ALA A 198 -20.17 -7.00 -25.17
C ALA A 198 -20.37 -7.33 -23.68
N GLU A 199 -21.03 -6.48 -22.91
CA GLU A 199 -21.34 -6.71 -21.49
C GLU A 199 -22.14 -7.99 -21.30
N GLY A 200 -23.20 -8.18 -22.09
CA GLY A 200 -24.01 -9.42 -22.06
C GLY A 200 -23.20 -10.65 -22.46
N LEU A 201 -22.40 -10.56 -23.53
CA LEU A 201 -21.56 -11.68 -23.99
C LEU A 201 -20.49 -12.08 -22.97
N VAL A 202 -19.77 -11.11 -22.41
CA VAL A 202 -18.73 -11.34 -21.41
C VAL A 202 -19.32 -12.02 -20.19
N LYS A 203 -20.47 -11.53 -19.70
CA LYS A 203 -21.18 -12.14 -18.58
C LYS A 203 -21.59 -13.58 -18.87
N ASN A 204 -22.23 -13.83 -20.01
CA ASN A 204 -22.69 -15.18 -20.37
C ASN A 204 -21.53 -16.18 -20.48
N LEU A 205 -20.42 -15.79 -21.12
CA LEU A 205 -19.24 -16.65 -21.25
C LEU A 205 -18.53 -16.90 -19.92
N ASP A 206 -18.52 -15.91 -19.03
CA ASP A 206 -18.03 -16.09 -17.67
C ASP A 206 -18.88 -17.09 -16.89
N GLU A 207 -20.21 -16.99 -17.01
CA GLU A 207 -21.17 -17.92 -16.41
C GLU A 207 -21.08 -19.33 -17.02
N GLU A 208 -20.67 -19.50 -18.29
CA GLU A 208 -20.42 -20.81 -18.89
C GLU A 208 -19.21 -21.52 -18.27
N GLU A 209 -18.15 -20.78 -17.92
CA GLU A 209 -16.89 -21.35 -17.41
C GLU A 209 -16.88 -21.47 -15.87
N PHE A 210 -17.51 -20.53 -15.17
CA PHE A 210 -17.44 -20.41 -13.72
C PHE A 210 -18.79 -20.57 -13.03
N LEU A 211 -18.78 -21.25 -11.90
CA LEU A 211 -19.87 -21.25 -10.94
C LEU A 211 -19.53 -20.20 -9.88
N VAL A 212 -20.22 -19.05 -9.95
CA VAL A 212 -20.16 -18.01 -8.92
C VAL A 212 -21.40 -18.12 -8.05
N ARG A 213 -21.18 -18.10 -6.73
CA ARG A 213 -22.22 -17.91 -5.72
C ARG A 213 -21.74 -16.77 -4.84
N ASP A 214 -22.38 -15.63 -4.94
CA ASP A 214 -21.97 -14.40 -4.24
C ASP A 214 -22.86 -14.06 -3.05
N SER A 215 -23.99 -14.74 -2.88
CA SER A 215 -25.02 -14.34 -1.91
C SER A 215 -25.28 -15.41 -0.85
N ILE A 216 -24.22 -15.98 -0.25
CA ILE A 216 -24.36 -17.03 0.77
C ILE A 216 -24.33 -16.41 2.16
N ILE A 217 -25.27 -16.82 3.01
CA ILE A 217 -25.29 -16.51 4.44
C ILE A 217 -25.22 -17.84 5.20
N ILE A 218 -24.30 -17.93 6.17
CA ILE A 218 -24.22 -19.06 7.10
C ILE A 218 -24.51 -18.59 8.52
N LYS A 219 -25.09 -19.47 9.33
CA LYS A 219 -25.30 -19.23 10.77
C LYS A 219 -24.18 -19.89 11.56
N THR A 220 -23.47 -19.10 12.35
CA THR A 220 -22.50 -19.60 13.34
C THR A 220 -23.23 -20.42 14.41
N LYS A 221 -22.49 -21.24 15.18
CA LYS A 221 -23.06 -21.96 16.34
C LYS A 221 -23.73 -21.04 17.38
N LYS A 222 -23.35 -19.77 17.42
CA LYS A 222 -23.91 -18.74 18.32
C LYS A 222 -25.07 -17.96 17.68
N GLY A 223 -25.55 -18.35 16.50
CA GLY A 223 -26.69 -17.73 15.82
C GLY A 223 -26.38 -16.52 14.94
N ASN A 224 -25.17 -15.95 15.01
CA ASN A 224 -24.74 -14.83 14.17
C ASN A 224 -24.62 -15.24 12.69
N GLU A 225 -24.80 -14.28 11.79
CA GLU A 225 -24.67 -14.39 10.35
C GLU A 225 -23.26 -14.03 9.87
N LEU A 226 -22.71 -14.90 9.03
CA LEU A 226 -21.54 -14.59 8.22
C LEU A 226 -21.94 -14.65 6.75
N SER A 227 -21.52 -13.65 5.99
CA SER A 227 -21.73 -13.62 4.55
C SER A 227 -20.48 -14.12 3.84
N LEU A 228 -20.68 -14.85 2.74
CA LEU A 228 -19.58 -15.34 1.92
C LEU A 228 -20.03 -15.52 0.47
N GLY A 229 -19.04 -15.59 -0.41
CA GLY A 229 -19.22 -16.12 -1.75
C GLY A 229 -18.08 -17.06 -2.11
N PHE A 230 -18.31 -17.87 -3.14
CA PHE A 230 -17.26 -18.66 -3.75
C PHE A 230 -17.34 -18.63 -5.27
N ILE A 231 -16.18 -18.88 -5.87
CA ILE A 231 -16.05 -19.16 -7.30
C ILE A 231 -15.37 -20.52 -7.50
N LYS A 232 -15.94 -21.30 -8.42
CA LYS A 232 -15.43 -22.62 -8.83
C LYS A 232 -15.35 -22.69 -10.34
N TYR A 233 -14.31 -23.33 -10.85
CA TYR A 233 -14.25 -23.72 -12.26
C TYR A 233 -15.24 -24.86 -12.54
N LYS A 234 -16.18 -24.66 -13.47
CA LYS A 234 -17.26 -25.63 -13.70
C LYS A 234 -16.74 -26.99 -14.19
N LYS A 235 -15.70 -26.98 -15.03
CA LYS A 235 -15.11 -28.20 -15.60
C LYS A 235 -14.20 -28.97 -14.63
N GLU A 236 -13.97 -28.46 -13.42
CA GLU A 236 -13.30 -29.24 -12.38
C GLU A 236 -14.30 -30.21 -11.75
N GLU A 237 -14.11 -31.50 -12.00
CA GLU A 237 -14.97 -32.57 -11.47
C GLU A 237 -14.44 -33.15 -10.16
N ASN A 238 -13.15 -33.00 -9.87
CA ASN A 238 -12.56 -33.54 -8.65
C ASN A 238 -12.86 -32.66 -7.44
N LYS A 239 -12.80 -33.28 -6.25
CA LYS A 239 -12.73 -32.55 -5.00
C LYS A 239 -11.37 -31.83 -4.91
N VAL A 240 -11.40 -30.53 -4.67
CA VAL A 240 -10.21 -29.66 -4.68
C VAL A 240 -10.05 -28.91 -3.35
N PRO A 241 -8.84 -28.41 -3.04
CA PRO A 241 -8.63 -27.56 -1.88
C PRO A 241 -9.30 -26.19 -2.06
N ALA A 242 -9.64 -25.55 -0.93
CA ALA A 242 -10.16 -24.20 -0.90
C ALA A 242 -9.08 -23.18 -0.51
N ILE A 243 -9.13 -22.00 -1.11
CA ILE A 243 -8.38 -20.81 -0.65
C ILE A 243 -9.39 -19.83 -0.07
N LEU A 244 -9.23 -19.49 1.21
CA LEU A 244 -10.12 -18.60 1.94
C LEU A 244 -9.46 -17.23 2.13
N ASN A 245 -10.13 -16.18 1.65
CA ASN A 245 -9.91 -14.83 2.15
C ASN A 245 -11.03 -14.46 3.13
N PHE A 246 -10.67 -13.90 4.29
CA PHE A 246 -11.63 -13.48 5.32
C PHE A 246 -11.42 -12.00 5.64
N SER A 247 -12.41 -11.17 5.29
CA SER A 247 -12.23 -9.72 5.23
C SER A 247 -13.29 -8.91 5.98
N ILE A 248 -12.88 -7.75 6.48
CA ILE A 248 -13.80 -6.70 6.97
C ILE A 248 -14.24 -5.75 5.85
N TYR A 249 -13.60 -5.84 4.68
CA TYR A 249 -13.84 -4.90 3.58
C TYR A 249 -14.95 -5.40 2.68
N ASN A 250 -16.00 -4.59 2.51
CA ASN A 250 -17.19 -4.91 1.73
C ASN A 250 -16.91 -4.91 0.21
N LYS A 251 -16.23 -5.95 -0.27
CA LYS A 251 -15.91 -6.08 -1.69
C LYS A 251 -15.88 -7.54 -2.13
N LEU A 252 -17.07 -8.10 -2.36
CA LEU A 252 -17.17 -9.38 -3.04
C LEU A 252 -17.07 -9.19 -4.56
N LYS A 253 -15.86 -9.33 -5.10
CA LYS A 253 -15.62 -9.40 -6.54
C LYS A 253 -14.52 -10.43 -6.79
N PHE A 254 -14.81 -11.41 -7.65
CA PHE A 254 -13.82 -12.39 -8.08
C PHE A 254 -12.99 -11.83 -9.23
N ASP A 255 -11.72 -11.52 -8.96
CA ASP A 255 -10.80 -10.94 -9.93
C ASP A 255 -10.23 -11.98 -10.91
N SER A 256 -9.38 -11.51 -11.83
CA SER A 256 -8.75 -12.38 -12.84
C SER A 256 -7.83 -13.43 -12.23
N ALA A 257 -7.10 -13.08 -11.17
CA ALA A 257 -6.19 -13.99 -10.51
C ALA A 257 -7.00 -15.10 -9.84
N GLU A 258 -8.03 -14.77 -9.06
CA GLU A 258 -8.92 -15.75 -8.43
C GLU A 258 -9.54 -16.69 -9.47
N ARG A 259 -10.02 -16.15 -10.59
CA ARG A 259 -10.54 -16.94 -11.72
C ARG A 259 -9.51 -17.90 -12.30
N ILE A 260 -8.31 -17.41 -12.64
CA ILE A 260 -7.21 -18.26 -13.13
C ILE A 260 -6.90 -19.36 -12.13
N ASN A 261 -6.89 -19.05 -10.83
CA ASN A 261 -6.50 -20.02 -9.82
C ASN A 261 -7.58 -21.09 -9.59
N THR A 262 -8.87 -20.80 -9.80
CA THR A 262 -9.88 -21.87 -9.80
C THR A 262 -9.60 -22.93 -10.87
N MET A 263 -9.12 -22.51 -12.05
CA MET A 263 -8.75 -23.42 -13.14
C MET A 263 -7.48 -24.20 -12.87
N LYS A 264 -6.68 -23.81 -11.87
CA LYS A 264 -5.55 -24.60 -11.39
C LYS A 264 -5.98 -25.66 -10.38
N GLY A 265 -7.28 -25.90 -10.17
CA GLY A 265 -7.80 -26.87 -9.22
C GLY A 265 -7.88 -26.31 -7.80
N TYR A 266 -8.50 -25.13 -7.67
CA TYR A 266 -8.87 -24.52 -6.39
C TYR A 266 -10.33 -24.08 -6.42
N VAL A 267 -10.94 -23.96 -5.24
CA VAL A 267 -12.12 -23.10 -5.05
C VAL A 267 -11.71 -21.89 -4.24
N ILE A 268 -12.06 -20.69 -4.68
CA ILE A 268 -11.77 -19.46 -3.94
C ILE A 268 -13.02 -19.07 -3.16
N VAL A 269 -12.87 -18.83 -1.87
CA VAL A 269 -13.94 -18.44 -0.95
C VAL A 269 -13.57 -17.09 -0.35
N ASN A 270 -14.44 -16.11 -0.55
CA ASN A 270 -14.33 -14.79 0.06
C ASN A 270 -15.44 -14.67 1.10
N ALA A 271 -15.06 -14.67 2.37
CA ALA A 271 -15.98 -14.54 3.49
C ALA A 271 -15.75 -13.22 4.22
N PHE A 272 -16.78 -12.74 4.91
CA PHE A 272 -16.74 -11.44 5.56
C PHE A 272 -17.01 -11.55 7.06
N SER A 273 -16.36 -10.67 7.83
CA SER A 273 -16.67 -10.44 9.24
C SER A 273 -18.16 -10.10 9.43
N LYS A 274 -18.65 -10.28 10.66
CA LYS A 274 -20.02 -9.92 11.04
C LYS A 274 -20.36 -8.47 10.68
N GLY A 275 -21.60 -8.27 10.24
CA GLY A 275 -22.10 -6.94 9.85
C GLY A 275 -21.52 -6.37 8.56
N VAL A 276 -20.78 -7.19 7.79
CA VAL A 276 -20.20 -6.81 6.50
C VAL A 276 -20.91 -7.55 5.37
N TYR A 277 -21.03 -6.85 4.23
CA TYR A 277 -21.64 -7.32 2.99
C TYR A 277 -23.12 -7.70 3.19
N LEU A 278 -23.46 -8.99 3.27
CA LEU A 278 -24.86 -9.42 3.44
C LEU A 278 -25.25 -9.76 4.89
N SER A 279 -24.29 -9.80 5.83
CA SER A 279 -24.57 -10.06 7.24
C SER A 279 -25.23 -8.84 7.88
N LYS A 280 -26.33 -9.06 8.63
CA LYS A 280 -27.09 -7.99 9.30
C LYS A 280 -26.66 -7.71 10.74
N ASP A 281 -25.69 -8.46 11.26
CA ASP A 281 -25.21 -8.27 12.62
C ASP A 281 -24.50 -6.92 12.81
N GLU A 282 -24.24 -6.54 14.06
CA GLU A 282 -23.36 -5.42 14.33
C GLU A 282 -21.91 -5.73 13.94
N ILE A 283 -21.28 -4.77 13.28
CA ILE A 283 -19.87 -4.85 12.91
C ILE A 283 -19.00 -4.71 14.15
N ALA A 284 -18.06 -5.64 14.32
CA ALA A 284 -17.21 -5.72 15.49
C ALA A 284 -15.78 -6.15 15.08
N PRO A 285 -14.99 -5.22 14.52
CA PRO A 285 -13.67 -5.55 13.99
C PRO A 285 -12.74 -6.11 15.07
N PHE A 286 -11.91 -7.07 14.68
CA PHE A 286 -10.92 -7.78 15.52
C PHE A 286 -11.49 -8.57 16.71
N LYS A 287 -12.82 -8.69 16.85
CA LYS A 287 -13.43 -9.22 18.07
C LYS A 287 -13.69 -10.72 18.03
N PHE A 288 -14.06 -11.25 16.86
CA PHE A 288 -14.67 -12.59 16.70
C PHE A 288 -14.03 -13.44 15.58
N GLU A 289 -12.99 -12.92 14.92
CA GLU A 289 -12.37 -13.56 13.76
C GLU A 289 -11.86 -14.98 14.04
N THR A 290 -11.38 -15.25 15.26
CA THR A 290 -10.95 -16.60 15.65
C THR A 290 -12.08 -17.63 15.53
N GLU A 291 -13.27 -17.34 16.03
CA GLU A 291 -14.41 -18.25 15.93
C GLU A 291 -15.03 -18.23 14.54
N ASP A 292 -15.21 -17.05 13.96
CA ASP A 292 -15.95 -16.87 12.71
C ASP A 292 -15.22 -17.50 11.52
N VAL A 293 -13.89 -17.39 11.44
CA VAL A 293 -13.09 -18.08 10.41
C VAL A 293 -13.26 -19.58 10.51
N ASN A 294 -13.28 -20.15 11.72
CA ASN A 294 -13.45 -21.59 11.92
C ASN A 294 -14.85 -22.08 11.50
N GLU A 295 -15.89 -21.27 11.68
CA GLU A 295 -17.24 -21.59 11.18
C GLU A 295 -17.29 -21.57 9.65
N VAL A 296 -16.58 -20.64 8.99
CA VAL A 296 -16.44 -20.63 7.53
C VAL A 296 -15.67 -21.87 7.05
N ILE A 297 -14.57 -22.24 7.70
CA ILE A 297 -13.81 -23.45 7.34
C ILE A 297 -14.69 -24.71 7.51
N ASN A 298 -15.47 -24.80 8.59
CA ASN A 298 -16.44 -25.87 8.79
C ASN A 298 -17.46 -25.97 7.66
N TRP A 299 -17.95 -24.82 7.17
CA TRP A 299 -18.84 -24.78 6.02
C TRP A 299 -18.12 -25.26 4.74
N ILE A 300 -16.90 -24.78 4.49
CA ILE A 300 -16.09 -25.15 3.32
C ILE A 300 -15.89 -26.67 3.22
N ILE A 301 -15.51 -27.34 4.32
CA ILE A 301 -15.19 -28.77 4.27
C ILE A 301 -16.41 -29.68 4.08
N LYS A 302 -17.62 -29.16 4.29
CA LYS A 302 -18.88 -29.88 4.06
C LYS A 302 -19.37 -29.76 2.61
N GLN A 303 -18.76 -28.89 1.81
CA GLN A 303 -19.19 -28.71 0.42
C GLN A 303 -18.78 -29.91 -0.44
N PRO A 304 -19.62 -30.30 -1.42
CA PRO A 304 -19.37 -31.48 -2.25
C PRO A 304 -18.10 -31.36 -3.10
N TRP A 305 -17.65 -30.13 -3.39
CA TRP A 305 -16.44 -29.83 -4.15
C TRP A 305 -15.16 -29.82 -3.30
N SER A 306 -15.26 -29.89 -1.97
CA SER A 306 -14.10 -29.74 -1.07
C SER A 306 -13.40 -31.06 -0.83
N ASN A 307 -12.06 -31.05 -0.89
CA ASN A 307 -11.23 -32.19 -0.45
C ASN A 307 -10.80 -32.12 1.03
N GLY A 308 -11.36 -31.17 1.79
CA GLY A 308 -11.09 -31.03 3.22
C GLY A 308 -9.80 -30.26 3.57
N LYS A 309 -9.03 -29.76 2.59
CA LYS A 309 -7.87 -28.89 2.83
C LYS A 309 -8.20 -27.43 2.53
N VAL A 310 -7.82 -26.54 3.43
CA VAL A 310 -8.00 -25.08 3.30
C VAL A 310 -6.66 -24.38 3.50
N GLY A 311 -6.34 -23.45 2.60
CA GLY A 311 -5.32 -22.42 2.82
C GLY A 311 -5.97 -21.05 3.00
N MET A 312 -5.30 -20.13 3.68
CA MET A 312 -5.75 -18.74 3.75
C MET A 312 -4.72 -17.77 3.16
N ILE A 313 -5.20 -16.65 2.65
CA ILE A 313 -4.41 -15.56 2.04
C ILE A 313 -5.10 -14.23 2.29
N GLY A 314 -4.33 -13.15 2.35
CA GLY A 314 -4.88 -11.81 2.55
C GLY A 314 -3.90 -10.89 3.26
N GLY A 315 -4.09 -9.58 3.08
CA GLY A 315 -3.23 -8.55 3.65
C GLY A 315 -3.90 -7.67 4.70
N SER A 316 -3.10 -6.99 5.53
CA SER A 316 -3.58 -6.03 6.53
C SER A 316 -4.55 -6.69 7.52
N TYR A 317 -5.83 -6.27 7.56
CA TYR A 317 -6.88 -6.93 8.34
C TYR A 317 -7.06 -8.40 7.97
N ASP A 318 -7.02 -8.72 6.67
CA ASP A 318 -7.15 -10.10 6.18
C ASP A 318 -5.88 -10.92 6.53
N GLY A 319 -4.74 -10.24 6.75
CA GLY A 319 -3.55 -10.83 7.37
C GLY A 319 -3.76 -11.13 8.86
N PHE A 320 -4.37 -10.20 9.59
CA PHE A 320 -4.77 -10.40 10.99
C PHE A 320 -5.74 -11.58 11.14
N SER A 321 -6.77 -11.68 10.29
CA SER A 321 -7.80 -12.73 10.41
C SER A 321 -7.21 -14.14 10.29
N GLN A 322 -6.15 -14.29 9.49
CA GLN A 322 -5.36 -15.52 9.40
C GLN A 322 -4.67 -15.86 10.73
N TRP A 323 -3.98 -14.89 11.33
CA TRP A 323 -3.34 -15.11 12.64
C TRP A 323 -4.36 -15.33 13.76
N ALA A 324 -5.49 -14.62 13.74
CA ALA A 324 -6.60 -14.84 14.67
C ALA A 324 -7.12 -16.29 14.59
N ALA A 325 -7.20 -16.87 13.39
CA ALA A 325 -7.59 -18.27 13.19
C ALA A 325 -6.58 -19.26 13.78
N THR A 326 -5.29 -18.93 13.82
CA THR A 326 -4.26 -19.81 14.41
C THR A 326 -4.34 -19.93 15.94
N LYS A 327 -5.06 -19.02 16.62
CA LYS A 327 -5.30 -19.10 18.06
C LYS A 327 -6.06 -20.37 18.45
N ASN A 328 -6.99 -20.79 17.59
CA ASN A 328 -7.67 -22.08 17.67
C ASN A 328 -7.71 -22.71 16.29
N ILE A 329 -6.62 -23.38 15.92
CA ILE A 329 -6.41 -23.83 14.54
C ILE A 329 -7.37 -24.96 14.16
N HIS A 330 -8.16 -24.75 13.10
CA HIS A 330 -8.98 -25.81 12.53
C HIS A 330 -8.11 -26.86 11.85
N GLN A 331 -8.40 -28.16 12.01
CA GLN A 331 -7.60 -29.23 11.42
C GLN A 331 -7.51 -29.18 9.90
N ALA A 332 -8.53 -28.64 9.24
CA ALA A 332 -8.56 -28.43 7.79
C ALA A 332 -7.65 -27.29 7.30
N LEU A 333 -7.28 -26.34 8.17
CA LEU A 333 -6.36 -25.25 7.82
C LEU A 333 -4.95 -25.82 7.73
N LYS A 334 -4.36 -25.77 6.53
CA LYS A 334 -3.04 -26.37 6.25
C LYS A 334 -1.93 -25.35 6.08
N THR A 335 -2.25 -24.10 5.78
CA THR A 335 -1.27 -23.01 5.66
C THR A 335 -1.97 -21.66 5.68
N ILE A 336 -1.24 -20.62 6.09
CA ILE A 336 -1.63 -19.22 5.93
C ILE A 336 -0.56 -18.45 5.14
N ILE A 337 -0.99 -17.44 4.39
CA ILE A 337 -0.14 -16.51 3.65
C ILE A 337 -0.53 -15.07 4.04
N PRO A 338 -0.12 -14.60 5.23
CA PRO A 338 -0.40 -13.24 5.67
C PRO A 338 0.54 -12.25 4.97
N TYR A 339 -0.05 -11.26 4.30
CA TYR A 339 0.66 -10.09 3.80
C TYR A 339 0.51 -8.93 4.78
N VAL A 340 1.56 -8.15 5.03
CA VAL A 340 1.50 -6.86 5.76
C VAL A 340 0.57 -6.90 6.97
N SER A 341 0.70 -7.94 7.79
CA SER A 341 -0.34 -8.33 8.72
C SER A 341 -0.41 -7.38 9.90
N VAL A 342 -1.62 -6.87 10.18
CA VAL A 342 -1.88 -6.10 11.39
C VAL A 342 -1.60 -6.96 12.64
N GLY A 343 -0.78 -6.42 13.54
CA GLY A 343 -0.60 -6.92 14.89
C GLY A 343 -1.53 -6.15 15.83
N PHE A 344 -2.75 -6.62 16.03
CA PHE A 344 -3.73 -5.88 16.82
C PHE A 344 -3.26 -5.69 18.28
N GLY A 345 -3.11 -4.42 18.69
CA GLY A 345 -2.49 -4.00 19.96
C GLY A 345 -0.95 -3.92 19.96
N ILE A 346 -0.30 -4.19 18.82
CA ILE A 346 1.17 -4.14 18.64
C ILE A 346 1.58 -2.95 17.79
N ASP A 347 0.96 -2.78 16.61
CA ASP A 347 1.20 -1.69 15.67
C ASP A 347 -0.06 -0.90 15.30
N PHE A 348 -1.23 -1.54 15.35
CA PHE A 348 -2.54 -0.90 15.24
C PHE A 348 -3.45 -1.32 16.40
N PRO A 349 -4.19 -0.40 17.06
CA PRO A 349 -4.26 1.04 16.81
C PRO A 349 -3.16 1.85 17.52
N MET A 350 -2.22 1.17 18.17
CA MET A 350 -1.12 1.78 18.91
C MET A 350 0.21 1.12 18.58
N GLU A 351 1.25 1.91 18.74
CA GLU A 351 2.62 1.62 18.36
C GLU A 351 3.50 1.80 19.58
N ASN A 352 4.08 0.72 20.13
CA ASN A 352 4.84 0.76 21.39
C ASN A 352 4.10 1.56 22.50
N ASN A 353 2.82 1.24 22.66
CA ASN A 353 1.86 1.86 23.58
C ASN A 353 1.50 3.33 23.29
N VAL A 354 1.76 3.83 22.08
CA VAL A 354 1.34 5.17 21.62
C VAL A 354 0.23 5.04 20.57
N PHE A 355 -0.99 5.46 20.90
CA PHE A 355 -2.14 5.48 20.00
C PHE A 355 -1.96 6.44 18.83
N ASN A 356 -2.37 5.98 17.64
CA ASN A 356 -2.30 6.76 16.40
C ASN A 356 -3.68 7.29 15.99
N THR A 357 -3.75 8.53 15.50
CA THR A 357 -4.98 9.17 14.99
C THR A 357 -5.63 8.43 13.82
N TYR A 358 -4.86 7.64 13.06
CA TYR A 358 -5.35 6.84 11.92
C TYR A 358 -6.45 5.85 12.33
N MET A 359 -6.51 5.41 13.58
CA MET A 359 -7.51 4.44 14.03
C MET A 359 -8.95 4.94 13.83
N ILE A 360 -9.21 6.25 13.96
CA ILE A 360 -10.55 6.84 13.70
C ILE A 360 -10.87 6.85 12.21
N ARG A 361 -9.88 7.15 11.37
CA ARG A 361 -10.04 7.10 9.92
C ARG A 361 -10.40 5.69 9.45
N TRP A 362 -9.68 4.70 9.95
CA TRP A 362 -9.92 3.31 9.63
C TRP A 362 -11.27 2.81 10.17
N SER A 363 -11.61 3.14 11.42
CA SER A 363 -12.91 2.81 12.01
C SER A 363 -14.06 3.39 11.20
N GLU A 364 -14.01 4.69 10.88
CA GLU A 364 -15.05 5.34 10.05
C GLU A 364 -15.17 4.66 8.67
N TYR A 365 -14.03 4.35 8.03
CA TYR A 365 -14.01 3.66 6.74
C TYR A 365 -14.75 2.32 6.81
N VAL A 366 -14.41 1.48 7.80
CA VAL A 366 -15.03 0.15 7.98
C VAL A 366 -16.52 0.28 8.31
N MET A 367 -16.89 1.16 9.24
CA MET A 367 -18.27 1.37 9.64
C MET A 367 -19.16 1.87 8.49
N LYS A 368 -18.64 2.77 7.64
CA LYS A 368 -19.40 3.35 6.52
C LYS A 368 -19.39 2.49 5.27
N SER A 369 -18.34 1.70 5.05
CA SER A 369 -18.23 0.84 3.87
C SER A 369 -19.10 -0.41 3.93
N ARG A 370 -19.75 -0.70 5.07
CA ARG A 370 -20.56 -1.92 5.27
C ARG A 370 -21.67 -2.15 4.23
N TYR A 371 -22.24 -1.08 3.63
CA TYR A 371 -23.32 -1.17 2.64
C TYR A 371 -22.96 -0.67 1.24
N SER A 372 -22.00 0.24 1.13
CA SER A 372 -21.62 0.85 -0.14
C SER A 372 -20.17 1.32 -0.13
N GLU A 373 -19.62 1.60 -1.31
CA GLU A 373 -18.28 2.18 -1.42
C GLU A 373 -18.25 3.55 -0.70
N TYR A 374 -17.49 3.63 0.40
CA TYR A 374 -17.21 4.88 1.10
C TYR A 374 -15.93 5.50 0.56
N ASP A 375 -16.03 6.71 0.00
CA ASP A 375 -14.88 7.45 -0.52
C ASP A 375 -14.10 8.12 0.62
N ASP A 376 -12.98 7.50 0.98
CA ASP A 376 -12.02 8.02 1.95
C ASP A 376 -10.77 8.65 1.28
N SER A 377 -10.86 9.03 0.01
CA SER A 377 -9.72 9.59 -0.73
C SER A 377 -9.31 10.99 -0.28
N SER A 378 -10.19 11.73 0.41
CA SER A 378 -9.94 13.11 0.84
C SER A 378 -9.04 13.18 2.08
N ASN A 379 -7.72 13.17 1.84
CA ASN A 379 -6.72 13.41 2.89
C ASN A 379 -6.94 14.76 3.61
N ASN A 380 -7.52 15.76 2.94
CA ASN A 380 -7.76 17.09 3.51
C ASN A 380 -8.70 17.08 4.72
N LYS A 381 -9.72 16.22 4.75
CA LYS A 381 -10.60 16.06 5.92
C LYS A 381 -9.77 15.66 7.13
N TRP A 382 -8.95 14.62 6.97
CA TRP A 382 -8.15 14.04 8.04
C TRP A 382 -7.04 14.97 8.52
N ILE A 383 -6.32 15.64 7.60
CA ILE A 383 -5.34 16.69 7.96
C ILE A 383 -5.98 17.75 8.84
N LYS A 384 -7.16 18.26 8.43
CA LYS A 384 -7.87 19.30 9.19
C LYS A 384 -8.28 18.79 10.57
N LEU A 385 -8.77 17.56 10.67
CA LEU A 385 -9.16 16.95 11.94
C LEU A 385 -7.96 16.80 12.90
N VAL A 386 -6.88 16.17 12.46
CA VAL A 386 -5.72 15.92 13.33
C VAL A 386 -5.01 17.22 13.72
N ASN A 387 -4.92 18.19 12.80
CA ASN A 387 -4.41 19.53 13.13
C ASN A 387 -5.34 20.27 14.11
N LYS A 388 -6.66 20.09 14.00
CA LYS A 388 -7.62 20.70 14.93
C LYS A 388 -7.45 20.13 16.34
N LEU A 389 -7.29 18.80 16.48
CA LEU A 389 -6.94 18.15 17.75
C LEU A 389 -5.62 18.73 18.28
N TYR A 390 -4.57 18.70 17.47
CA TYR A 390 -3.22 19.13 17.85
C TYR A 390 -3.16 20.59 18.31
N LYS A 391 -3.78 21.52 17.56
CA LYS A 391 -3.83 22.96 17.89
C LYS A 391 -4.65 23.24 19.14
N LYS A 392 -5.82 22.59 19.29
CA LYS A 392 -6.67 22.79 20.46
C LYS A 392 -6.06 22.17 21.71
N GLY A 393 -5.31 21.08 21.56
CA GLY A 393 -4.69 20.39 22.67
C GLY A 393 -5.68 19.84 23.69
N VAL A 394 -6.89 19.49 23.25
CA VAL A 394 -7.88 18.79 24.10
C VAL A 394 -7.50 17.32 24.24
N GLU A 395 -8.20 16.61 25.13
CA GLU A 395 -8.00 15.20 25.39
C GLU A 395 -8.08 14.39 24.08
N PHE A 396 -7.15 13.47 23.88
CA PHE A 396 -7.12 12.60 22.68
C PHE A 396 -8.42 11.80 22.53
N LYS A 397 -9.03 11.39 23.65
CA LYS A 397 -10.33 10.69 23.67
C LYS A 397 -11.50 11.50 23.12
N LYS A 398 -11.34 12.79 22.81
CA LYS A 398 -12.36 13.62 22.15
C LYS A 398 -12.19 13.68 20.63
N LEU A 399 -11.25 12.92 20.04
CA LEU A 399 -10.98 12.94 18.59
C LEU A 399 -12.21 12.53 17.76
N ASP A 400 -12.97 11.55 18.22
CA ASP A 400 -14.23 11.12 17.61
C ASP A 400 -15.29 12.25 17.63
N ILE A 401 -15.47 12.90 18.79
CA ILE A 401 -16.36 14.06 18.93
C ILE A 401 -15.92 15.20 17.99
N LEU A 402 -14.61 15.44 17.85
CA LEU A 402 -14.07 16.43 16.91
C LEU A 402 -14.30 16.05 15.44
N ASN A 403 -14.37 14.75 15.12
CA ASN A 403 -14.72 14.21 13.81
C ASN A 403 -16.23 14.30 13.54
N GLY A 404 -17.05 14.49 14.58
CA GLY A 404 -18.49 14.71 14.50
C GLY A 404 -19.32 13.46 14.75
N ASN A 405 -18.75 12.40 15.32
CA ASN A 405 -19.46 11.17 15.67
C ASN A 405 -18.91 10.57 16.97
N ASN A 406 -19.78 9.97 17.79
CA ASN A 406 -19.32 9.12 18.88
C ASN A 406 -18.92 7.76 18.28
N ASP A 407 -17.69 7.34 18.49
CA ASP A 407 -17.16 6.07 17.96
C ASP A 407 -16.89 5.09 19.12
N PRO A 408 -17.82 4.14 19.39
CA PRO A 408 -17.67 3.19 20.48
C PRO A 408 -16.45 2.26 20.34
N ILE A 409 -16.01 1.97 19.10
CA ILE A 409 -14.85 1.11 18.84
C ILE A 409 -13.58 1.85 19.29
N PHE A 410 -13.45 3.11 18.89
CA PHE A 410 -12.38 3.99 19.33
C PHE A 410 -12.33 4.15 20.85
N GLN A 411 -13.47 4.43 21.47
CA GLN A 411 -13.56 4.61 22.93
C GLN A 411 -13.21 3.32 23.68
N GLU A 412 -13.59 2.15 23.16
CA GLU A 412 -13.22 0.87 23.76
C GLU A 412 -11.71 0.64 23.69
N TRP A 413 -11.09 0.88 22.53
CA TRP A 413 -9.64 0.73 22.36
C TRP A 413 -8.84 1.61 23.31
N LEU A 414 -9.29 2.84 23.56
CA LEU A 414 -8.61 3.76 24.48
C LEU A 414 -8.62 3.30 25.94
N LYS A 415 -9.56 2.45 26.35
CA LYS A 415 -9.57 1.87 27.71
C LYS A 415 -8.40 0.92 27.96
N HIS A 416 -7.67 0.55 26.91
CA HIS A 416 -6.60 -0.45 26.95
C HIS A 416 -5.24 0.13 26.50
N PRO A 417 -4.66 1.12 27.22
CA PRO A 417 -3.38 1.74 26.85
C PRO A 417 -2.16 0.81 27.05
N SER A 418 -2.33 -0.29 27.78
CA SER A 418 -1.36 -1.38 27.91
C SER A 418 -1.64 -2.47 26.88
N PHE A 419 -0.65 -3.28 26.50
CA PHE A 419 -0.88 -4.53 25.76
C PHE A 419 -1.46 -5.61 26.71
N ASP A 420 -2.65 -5.35 27.25
CA ASP A 420 -3.32 -6.15 28.25
C ASP A 420 -4.13 -7.33 27.66
N LYS A 421 -4.95 -7.97 28.51
CA LYS A 421 -5.77 -9.14 28.15
C LYS A 421 -6.75 -8.87 27.00
N PHE A 422 -7.20 -7.63 26.80
CA PHE A 422 -8.09 -7.29 25.69
C PHE A 422 -7.42 -7.62 24.36
N TRP A 423 -6.24 -7.06 24.11
CA TRP A 423 -5.48 -7.30 22.88
C TRP A 423 -4.99 -8.75 22.78
N GLN A 424 -4.44 -9.29 23.87
CA GLN A 424 -3.91 -10.67 23.93
C GLN A 424 -4.99 -11.73 23.64
N SER A 425 -6.26 -11.42 23.88
CA SER A 425 -7.36 -12.33 23.58
C SER A 425 -7.68 -12.45 22.09
N LYS A 426 -7.24 -11.51 21.25
CA LYS A 426 -7.63 -11.42 19.82
C LYS A 426 -6.59 -11.97 18.85
N ILE A 427 -5.36 -12.15 19.32
CA ILE A 427 -4.26 -12.73 18.55
C ILE A 427 -3.63 -13.93 19.28
N PRO A 428 -2.81 -14.75 18.62
CA PRO A 428 -1.96 -15.71 19.31
C PRO A 428 -1.01 -14.98 20.27
N TYR A 429 -0.88 -15.53 21.47
CA TYR A 429 -0.05 -14.95 22.51
C TYR A 429 0.62 -16.03 23.37
N LYS A 430 1.95 -15.88 23.58
CA LYS A 430 2.79 -16.81 24.34
C LYS A 430 2.58 -18.28 23.92
N LYS A 431 1.97 -19.08 24.81
CA LYS A 431 1.72 -20.52 24.61
C LYS A 431 0.86 -20.86 23.39
N ASP A 432 0.08 -19.92 22.87
CA ASP A 432 -0.70 -20.15 21.65
C ASP A 432 0.23 -20.39 20.46
N PHE A 433 1.34 -19.65 20.35
CA PHE A 433 2.34 -19.81 19.27
C PHE A 433 2.99 -21.19 19.24
N ALA A 434 3.20 -21.80 20.41
CA ALA A 434 3.81 -23.13 20.50
C ALA A 434 2.96 -24.24 19.85
N LYS A 435 1.67 -23.97 19.57
CA LYS A 435 0.74 -24.92 18.96
C LYS A 435 0.61 -24.76 17.44
N ILE A 436 1.19 -23.70 16.88
CA ILE A 436 1.05 -23.37 15.46
C ILE A 436 2.07 -24.20 14.67
N ASN A 437 1.66 -25.37 14.19
CA ASN A 437 2.54 -26.32 13.50
C ASN A 437 2.25 -26.44 11.99
N ILE A 438 1.49 -25.50 11.43
CA ILE A 438 1.27 -25.42 9.98
C ILE A 438 2.41 -24.62 9.31
N PRO A 439 2.76 -24.93 8.05
CA PRO A 439 3.58 -24.06 7.22
C PRO A 439 2.98 -22.65 7.09
N ILE A 440 3.83 -21.62 7.15
CA ILE A 440 3.45 -20.20 7.03
C ILE A 440 4.38 -19.50 6.04
N LEU A 441 3.83 -18.66 5.17
CA LEU A 441 4.59 -17.76 4.30
C LEU A 441 4.13 -16.31 4.52
N THR A 442 4.97 -15.49 5.17
CA THR A 442 4.68 -14.09 5.44
C THR A 442 5.35 -13.18 4.43
N PHE A 443 4.62 -12.17 3.96
CA PHE A 443 5.18 -11.05 3.21
C PHE A 443 5.04 -9.75 3.98
N THR A 444 6.07 -8.92 3.98
CA THR A 444 6.02 -7.53 4.48
C THR A 444 7.09 -6.70 3.77
N GLY A 445 7.21 -5.41 4.08
CA GLY A 445 8.15 -4.52 3.44
C GLY A 445 8.89 -3.60 4.42
N TYR A 446 10.03 -3.05 4.02
CA TYR A 446 10.81 -2.08 4.79
C TYR A 446 10.04 -0.79 5.09
N PHE A 447 9.02 -0.48 4.28
CA PHE A 447 8.20 0.73 4.36
C PHE A 447 6.71 0.42 4.53
N ASP A 448 6.39 -0.80 4.95
CA ASP A 448 5.06 -1.23 5.35
C ASP A 448 4.69 -0.63 6.71
N ASP A 449 3.47 -0.08 6.80
CA ASP A 449 2.98 0.54 8.04
C ASP A 449 2.70 -0.54 9.12
N ASP A 450 2.37 -1.77 8.72
CA ASP A 450 2.06 -2.92 9.59
C ASP A 450 3.25 -3.90 9.72
N GLN A 451 4.47 -3.44 9.41
CA GLN A 451 5.66 -4.29 9.44
C GLN A 451 5.88 -4.92 10.83
N ARG A 452 5.64 -4.16 11.91
CA ARG A 452 5.85 -4.66 13.27
C ARG A 452 4.85 -5.73 13.66
N GLY A 453 3.63 -5.69 13.15
CA GLY A 453 2.66 -6.76 13.31
C GLY A 453 3.15 -8.04 12.65
N ALA A 454 3.54 -7.95 11.38
CA ALA A 454 4.14 -9.08 10.66
C ALA A 454 5.38 -9.65 11.38
N MET A 455 6.28 -8.78 11.83
CA MET A 455 7.49 -9.17 12.55
C MET A 455 7.19 -9.69 13.97
N TYR A 456 6.15 -9.21 14.65
CA TYR A 456 5.72 -9.74 15.95
C TYR A 456 5.31 -11.20 15.81
N TYR A 457 4.47 -11.53 14.82
CA TYR A 457 4.05 -12.91 14.62
C TYR A 457 5.22 -13.82 14.25
N TYR A 458 6.11 -13.36 13.35
CA TYR A 458 7.33 -14.11 13.01
C TYR A 458 8.21 -14.37 14.23
N ASN A 459 8.54 -13.32 14.99
CA ASN A 459 9.45 -13.39 16.11
C ASN A 459 8.87 -14.25 17.26
N GLU A 460 7.59 -14.06 17.61
CA GLU A 460 6.98 -14.81 18.71
C GLU A 460 6.71 -16.27 18.31
N HIS A 461 6.39 -16.55 17.04
CA HIS A 461 6.30 -17.92 16.55
C HIS A 461 7.64 -18.65 16.72
N HIS A 462 8.76 -18.04 16.33
CA HIS A 462 10.09 -18.62 16.49
C HIS A 462 10.54 -18.73 17.94
N LYS A 463 10.07 -17.82 18.80
CA LYS A 463 10.42 -17.82 20.22
C LYS A 463 9.73 -18.94 21.00
N TYR A 464 8.47 -19.26 20.68
CA TYR A 464 7.68 -20.21 21.47
C TYR A 464 7.48 -21.58 20.79
N ASN A 465 7.54 -21.67 19.47
CA ASN A 465 7.50 -22.94 18.78
C ASN A 465 8.91 -23.55 18.67
N LYS A 466 9.04 -24.84 18.99
CA LYS A 466 10.33 -25.56 18.96
C LYS A 466 10.82 -25.87 17.54
N ASN A 467 9.91 -25.96 16.57
CA ASN A 467 10.24 -26.24 15.18
C ASN A 467 9.34 -25.42 14.24
N PRO A 468 9.47 -24.09 14.24
CA PRO A 468 8.63 -23.21 13.43
C PRO A 468 8.89 -23.46 11.94
N ASN A 469 7.83 -23.76 11.18
CA ASN A 469 7.91 -23.81 9.71
C ASN A 469 7.38 -22.51 9.10
N HIS A 470 8.15 -21.44 9.22
CA HIS A 470 7.70 -20.09 8.87
C HIS A 470 8.72 -19.40 7.96
N TYR A 471 8.27 -19.11 6.75
CA TYR A 471 9.02 -18.37 5.74
C TYR A 471 8.67 -16.89 5.77
N LEU A 472 9.66 -16.03 5.64
CA LEU A 472 9.52 -14.58 5.52
C LEU A 472 10.09 -14.12 4.18
N VAL A 473 9.30 -13.37 3.43
CA VAL A 473 9.74 -12.61 2.25
C VAL A 473 9.59 -11.13 2.57
N ILE A 474 10.71 -10.41 2.59
CA ILE A 474 10.74 -8.99 2.94
C ILE A 474 11.59 -8.19 1.95
N GLY A 475 11.09 -7.04 1.52
CA GLY A 475 11.77 -6.21 0.52
C GLY A 475 11.42 -4.73 0.63
N PRO A 476 11.84 -3.89 -0.32
CA PRO A 476 11.68 -2.44 -0.26
C PRO A 476 10.25 -1.96 -0.58
N TYR A 477 9.25 -2.62 -0.01
CA TYR A 477 7.84 -2.40 -0.31
C TYR A 477 7.16 -1.53 0.74
N ASP A 478 6.13 -0.80 0.32
CA ASP A 478 5.13 -0.24 1.22
C ASP A 478 3.99 -1.22 1.46
N HIS A 479 2.99 -0.77 2.20
CA HIS A 479 1.81 -1.56 2.56
C HIS A 479 1.10 -2.21 1.36
N PHE A 480 1.07 -1.54 0.19
CA PHE A 480 0.46 -2.11 -1.02
C PHE A 480 1.47 -2.92 -1.85
N GLY A 481 2.73 -2.51 -1.86
CA GLY A 481 3.79 -3.21 -2.59
C GLY A 481 3.97 -4.65 -2.15
N ALA A 482 3.95 -4.91 -0.83
CA ALA A 482 4.09 -6.25 -0.28
C ALA A 482 2.82 -7.12 -0.44
N GLN A 483 1.76 -6.57 -1.03
CA GLN A 483 0.54 -7.27 -1.46
C GLN A 483 0.48 -7.45 -2.99
N GLY A 484 1.59 -7.24 -3.70
CA GLY A 484 1.70 -7.43 -5.16
C GLY A 484 1.62 -6.14 -5.98
N SER A 485 1.29 -4.99 -5.38
CA SER A 485 1.25 -3.69 -6.08
C SER A 485 2.59 -2.95 -5.99
N ILE A 486 3.67 -3.62 -6.40
CA ILE A 486 5.04 -3.10 -6.30
C ILE A 486 5.19 -1.84 -7.17
N LYS A 487 5.64 -0.75 -6.55
CA LYS A 487 5.91 0.51 -7.24
C LYS A 487 7.35 0.54 -7.73
N ASN A 488 7.62 1.21 -8.85
CA ASN A 488 9.01 1.43 -9.29
C ASN A 488 9.72 2.51 -8.46
N ASN A 489 8.96 3.44 -7.88
CA ASN A 489 9.49 4.50 -7.03
C ASN A 489 8.81 4.47 -5.66
N MET A 490 9.63 4.37 -4.62
CA MET A 490 9.25 4.38 -3.22
C MET A 490 9.69 5.69 -2.57
N ARG A 491 8.82 6.71 -2.63
CA ARG A 491 9.01 8.03 -2.00
C ARG A 491 10.41 8.62 -2.26
N GLY A 492 10.83 8.61 -3.52
CA GLY A 492 12.14 9.12 -3.98
C GLY A 492 13.18 8.04 -4.26
N TYR A 493 13.07 6.85 -3.66
CA TYR A 493 13.97 5.72 -3.94
C TYR A 493 13.46 4.91 -5.14
N ILE A 494 14.34 4.59 -6.11
CA ILE A 494 14.00 3.69 -7.21
C ILE A 494 14.24 2.27 -6.72
N ILE A 495 13.20 1.44 -6.75
CA ILE A 495 13.30 0.04 -6.32
C ILE A 495 14.11 -0.76 -7.34
N ASP A 496 15.03 -1.57 -6.84
CA ASP A 496 15.86 -2.48 -7.62
C ASP A 496 14.99 -3.40 -8.49
N SER A 497 15.39 -3.66 -9.75
CA SER A 497 14.55 -4.42 -10.69
C SER A 497 14.29 -5.86 -10.23
N THR A 498 15.23 -6.47 -9.50
CA THR A 498 15.04 -7.80 -8.90
C THR A 498 13.99 -7.83 -7.80
N ALA A 499 13.68 -6.70 -7.17
CA ALA A 499 12.60 -6.61 -6.20
C ALA A 499 11.22 -6.63 -6.85
N ASN A 500 11.09 -6.51 -8.18
CA ASN A 500 9.81 -6.62 -8.87
C ASN A 500 9.42 -8.10 -9.06
N ILE A 501 9.11 -8.79 -7.96
CA ILE A 501 8.68 -10.19 -7.95
C ILE A 501 7.16 -10.30 -8.12
N ASP A 502 6.71 -11.42 -8.69
CA ASP A 502 5.28 -11.76 -8.77
C ASP A 502 4.85 -12.44 -7.46
N ILE A 503 4.40 -11.62 -6.49
CA ILE A 503 3.98 -12.07 -5.15
C ILE A 503 2.80 -13.04 -5.24
N ASP A 504 1.81 -12.74 -6.08
CA ASP A 504 0.64 -13.59 -6.25
C ASP A 504 1.04 -14.96 -6.79
N LYS A 505 1.86 -15.00 -7.85
CA LYS A 505 2.38 -16.27 -8.38
C LYS A 505 3.10 -17.06 -7.31
N LEU A 506 4.00 -16.44 -6.54
CA LEU A 506 4.74 -17.11 -5.48
C LEU A 506 3.81 -17.69 -4.40
N SER A 507 2.75 -16.97 -4.04
CA SER A 507 1.74 -17.45 -3.09
C SER A 507 0.95 -18.65 -3.58
N TYR A 508 0.58 -18.68 -4.86
CA TYR A 508 -0.09 -19.85 -5.44
C TYR A 508 0.86 -21.04 -5.69
N GLU A 509 2.14 -20.80 -5.97
CA GLU A 509 3.17 -21.86 -5.95
C GLU A 509 3.33 -22.44 -4.54
N TRP A 510 3.24 -21.61 -3.49
CA TRP A 510 3.23 -22.07 -2.10
C TRP A 510 1.99 -22.91 -1.77
N PHE A 511 0.80 -22.49 -2.21
CA PHE A 511 -0.39 -23.32 -2.07
C PHE A 511 -0.28 -24.65 -2.81
N ASP A 512 0.28 -24.65 -4.02
CA ASP A 512 0.52 -25.87 -4.77
C ASP A 512 1.48 -26.82 -4.03
N TYR A 513 2.53 -26.28 -3.39
CA TYR A 513 3.43 -27.04 -2.53
C TYR A 513 2.68 -27.67 -1.35
N ILE A 514 1.95 -26.87 -0.55
CA ILE A 514 1.36 -27.36 0.71
C ILE A 514 0.07 -28.16 0.51
N LEU A 515 -0.82 -27.72 -0.37
CA LEU A 515 -2.16 -28.29 -0.51
C LEU A 515 -2.19 -29.46 -1.49
N LYS A 516 -1.30 -29.45 -2.49
CA LYS A 516 -1.25 -30.45 -3.57
C LYS A 516 0.04 -31.28 -3.60
N GLY A 517 1.02 -30.99 -2.75
CA GLY A 517 2.26 -31.76 -2.66
C GLY A 517 3.19 -31.57 -3.87
N LYS A 518 3.10 -30.43 -4.58
CA LYS A 518 4.06 -30.09 -5.65
C LYS A 518 5.43 -29.70 -5.07
N GLU A 519 6.40 -29.38 -5.91
CA GLU A 519 7.70 -28.89 -5.46
C GLU A 519 7.61 -27.53 -4.75
N LYS A 520 8.50 -27.31 -3.75
CA LYS A 520 8.64 -26.03 -3.07
C LYS A 520 9.03 -24.93 -4.08
N PRO A 521 8.47 -23.71 -3.99
CA PRO A 521 8.86 -22.60 -4.87
C PRO A 521 10.38 -22.36 -4.84
N LYS A 522 11.01 -22.32 -6.02
CA LYS A 522 12.48 -22.13 -6.14
C LYS A 522 12.98 -20.80 -5.58
N PHE A 523 12.11 -19.78 -5.56
CA PHE A 523 12.41 -18.47 -4.98
C PHE A 523 12.70 -18.56 -3.46
N LEU A 524 12.00 -19.45 -2.75
CA LEU A 524 12.14 -19.63 -1.30
C LEU A 524 13.33 -20.53 -1.01
N LYS A 525 14.54 -19.97 -1.13
CA LYS A 525 15.79 -20.72 -0.91
C LYS A 525 15.93 -21.16 0.55
N ASP A 526 15.61 -20.27 1.49
CA ASP A 526 15.66 -20.55 2.92
C ASP A 526 14.47 -19.90 3.66
N LYS A 527 14.41 -19.97 5.00
CA LYS A 527 13.32 -19.42 5.82
C LYS A 527 13.19 -17.92 5.70
N ILE A 528 14.29 -17.17 5.69
CA ILE A 528 14.28 -15.74 5.42
C ILE A 528 14.73 -15.51 3.98
N ASN A 529 13.96 -14.74 3.21
CA ASN A 529 14.32 -14.27 1.89
C ASN A 529 14.14 -12.75 1.89
N TYR A 530 15.24 -12.02 1.74
CA TYR A 530 15.26 -10.57 1.92
C TYR A 530 16.01 -9.87 0.81
N GLN A 531 15.46 -8.75 0.33
CA GLN A 531 16.11 -7.97 -0.72
C GLN A 531 17.04 -6.93 -0.11
N VAL A 532 18.31 -6.93 -0.50
CA VAL A 532 19.27 -5.93 0.01
C VAL A 532 19.21 -4.70 -0.89
N MET A 533 18.61 -3.61 -0.40
CA MET A 533 18.48 -2.38 -1.20
C MET A 533 19.85 -1.87 -1.67
N ALA A 534 19.86 -1.33 -2.89
CA ALA A 534 21.04 -0.82 -3.59
C ALA A 534 22.06 -1.88 -4.03
N THR A 535 21.66 -3.16 -4.05
CA THR A 535 22.51 -4.25 -4.57
C THR A 535 21.91 -4.96 -5.77
N ASN A 536 20.61 -4.77 -6.04
CA ASN A 536 19.85 -5.55 -7.00
C ASN A 536 19.94 -7.06 -6.76
N GLN A 537 19.94 -7.47 -5.48
CA GLN A 537 20.05 -8.88 -5.09
C GLN A 537 19.06 -9.25 -3.98
N TRP A 538 18.56 -10.49 -4.06
CA TRP A 538 17.91 -11.20 -2.97
C TRP A 538 18.91 -12.10 -2.26
N LYS A 539 18.98 -11.97 -0.94
CA LYS A 539 19.71 -12.88 -0.06
C LYS A 539 18.73 -13.75 0.72
N ASN A 540 19.26 -14.80 1.34
CA ASN A 540 18.50 -15.73 2.14
C ASN A 540 19.29 -16.18 3.36
N ALA A 541 18.58 -16.58 4.41
CA ALA A 541 19.17 -17.05 5.66
C ALA A 541 18.21 -18.02 6.38
N PRO A 542 18.72 -18.93 7.23
CA PRO A 542 17.88 -19.90 7.95
C PRO A 542 17.09 -19.26 9.10
N SER A 543 17.53 -18.10 9.59
CA SER A 543 16.88 -17.38 10.67
C SER A 543 17.29 -15.90 10.70
N ILE A 544 16.53 -15.08 11.43
CA ILE A 544 16.77 -13.64 11.51
C ILE A 544 18.09 -13.28 12.19
N ASP A 545 18.63 -14.11 13.09
CA ASP A 545 19.95 -13.89 13.70
C ASP A 545 21.12 -14.21 12.75
N LYS A 546 20.85 -14.86 11.61
CA LYS A 546 21.86 -15.22 10.59
C LYS A 546 21.92 -14.27 9.40
N ILE A 547 21.07 -13.24 9.36
CA ILE A 547 21.11 -12.21 8.30
C ILE A 547 22.23 -11.17 8.51
N SER A 548 22.86 -11.18 9.69
CA SER A 548 23.93 -10.28 10.12
C SER A 548 24.96 -11.08 10.92
N ASN A 549 26.23 -10.65 10.93
CA ASN A 549 27.31 -11.33 11.64
C ASN A 549 27.96 -10.48 12.73
N LYS A 550 27.61 -9.19 12.81
CA LYS A 550 28.18 -8.25 13.79
C LYS A 550 27.14 -7.21 14.22
N LYS A 551 27.37 -6.59 15.38
CA LYS A 551 26.61 -5.44 15.86
C LYS A 551 27.50 -4.20 15.90
N LEU A 552 27.11 -3.15 15.20
CA LEU A 552 27.73 -1.84 15.29
C LEU A 552 27.08 -1.06 16.43
N LYS A 553 27.80 -0.94 17.55
CA LYS A 553 27.35 -0.19 18.73
C LYS A 553 27.84 1.25 18.64
N LEU A 554 26.92 2.20 18.74
CA LEU A 554 27.19 3.63 18.63
C LEU A 554 26.59 4.39 19.81
N PHE A 555 27.44 5.03 20.60
CA PHE A 555 27.09 5.91 21.72
C PHE A 555 26.78 7.33 21.21
N LEU A 556 25.76 7.95 21.78
CA LEU A 556 25.27 9.28 21.38
C LEU A 556 25.94 10.36 22.25
N SER A 557 27.07 10.91 21.82
CA SER A 557 27.89 11.82 22.63
C SER A 557 28.30 13.08 21.88
N ASN A 558 28.08 14.26 22.47
CA ASN A 558 28.49 15.56 21.90
C ASN A 558 28.10 15.73 20.42
N TYR A 559 26.86 15.39 20.06
CA TYR A 559 26.34 15.43 18.68
C TYR A 559 27.09 14.52 17.69
N LYS A 560 27.83 13.54 18.19
CA LYS A 560 28.54 12.50 17.43
C LYS A 560 28.11 11.09 17.85
N LEU A 561 28.30 10.14 16.95
CA LEU A 561 28.14 8.71 17.18
C LEU A 561 29.54 8.10 17.38
N LEU A 562 29.80 7.56 18.57
CA LEU A 562 31.11 7.01 18.96
C LEU A 562 31.02 5.49 19.16
N GLU A 563 32.03 4.74 18.71
CA GLU A 563 32.09 3.28 18.95
C GLU A 563 32.56 2.93 20.36
N THR A 564 33.33 3.83 20.99
CA THR A 564 33.82 3.68 22.36
C THR A 564 32.91 4.38 23.35
N LYS A 565 32.68 3.74 24.50
CA LYS A 565 31.89 4.34 25.59
C LYS A 565 32.55 5.64 26.06
N PRO A 566 31.85 6.79 26.02
CA PRO A 566 32.42 8.06 26.45
C PRO A 566 32.46 8.17 27.98
N ILE A 567 33.22 9.14 28.48
CA ILE A 567 33.13 9.59 29.87
C ILE A 567 31.73 10.19 30.08
N SER A 568 31.08 9.83 31.19
CA SER A 568 29.70 10.22 31.50
C SER A 568 29.52 11.73 31.47
N ASN A 569 28.61 12.20 30.61
CA ASN A 569 28.14 13.58 30.48
C ASN A 569 26.69 13.56 29.97
N TYR A 570 26.05 14.72 29.81
CA TYR A 570 24.72 14.83 29.23
C TYR A 570 24.53 16.08 28.37
N ILE A 571 23.54 16.03 27.49
CA ILE A 571 23.00 17.19 26.76
C ILE A 571 21.67 17.56 27.39
N SER A 572 21.53 18.82 27.84
CA SER A 572 20.25 19.34 28.30
C SER A 572 19.37 19.78 27.13
N GLN A 573 18.08 19.46 27.19
CA GLN A 573 17.07 19.92 26.24
C GLN A 573 15.82 20.39 26.98
N LYS A 574 15.21 21.47 26.50
CA LYS A 574 13.94 21.99 27.01
C LYS A 574 12.92 22.01 25.88
N ILE A 575 11.80 21.32 26.06
CA ILE A 575 10.75 21.19 25.06
C ILE A 575 9.47 21.84 25.59
N ASP A 576 8.99 22.85 24.87
CA ASP A 576 7.67 23.43 25.11
C ASP A 576 6.60 22.59 24.41
N LEU A 577 5.95 21.73 25.19
CA LEU A 577 4.83 20.90 24.75
C LEU A 577 3.53 21.70 24.58
N SER A 578 3.48 23.01 24.80
CA SER A 578 2.35 23.88 24.45
C SER A 578 2.51 24.55 23.07
N ASN A 579 3.74 24.65 22.56
CA ASN A 579 3.98 25.21 21.23
C ASN A 579 3.40 24.29 20.13
N ARG A 580 2.52 24.85 19.29
CA ARG A 580 1.83 24.18 18.16
C ARG A 580 2.02 24.88 16.82
N LYS A 581 3.10 25.65 16.66
CA LYS A 581 3.38 26.39 15.40
C LYS A 581 3.72 25.45 14.23
N ASP A 582 4.05 24.20 14.53
CA ASP A 582 4.53 23.12 13.67
C ASP A 582 3.42 22.30 12.99
N THR A 583 2.24 22.89 12.79
CA THR A 583 1.10 22.16 12.19
C THR A 583 1.31 21.83 10.73
N LEU A 584 0.67 20.75 10.28
CA LEU A 584 0.83 20.25 8.92
C LEU A 584 0.06 21.12 7.92
N GLN A 585 0.73 21.51 6.83
CA GLN A 585 0.04 22.08 5.67
C GLN A 585 -0.54 20.98 4.77
N ASN A 586 0.15 19.83 4.64
CA ASN A 586 -0.24 18.68 3.80
C ASN A 586 0.04 17.33 4.49
N PHE A 587 -0.73 16.28 4.16
CA PHE A 587 -0.51 14.88 4.62
C PHE A 587 0.55 14.20 3.75
N ASP A 588 1.73 14.81 3.60
CA ASP A 588 2.76 14.18 2.79
C ASP A 588 3.64 13.31 3.68
N ARG A 589 3.67 12.01 3.39
CA ARG A 589 4.63 11.10 4.02
C ARG A 589 6.02 11.58 3.60
N TYR A 590 6.94 11.74 4.56
CA TYR A 590 8.30 12.17 4.26
C TYR A 590 8.95 11.22 3.25
N LYS A 591 9.83 11.79 2.42
CA LYS A 591 10.60 11.02 1.44
C LYS A 591 11.54 10.06 2.16
N ILE A 592 11.75 8.90 1.54
CA ILE A 592 12.73 7.92 2.00
C ILE A 592 14.13 8.32 1.50
N LEU A 593 14.21 8.86 0.28
CA LEU A 593 15.44 9.38 -0.30
C LEU A 593 15.23 10.84 -0.73
N ASP A 594 16.03 11.76 -0.18
CA ASP A 594 15.94 13.18 -0.50
C ASP A 594 17.29 13.90 -0.37
N SER A 595 17.40 15.13 -0.86
CA SER A 595 18.59 15.97 -0.69
C SER A 595 18.67 16.64 0.69
N VAL A 596 17.57 16.61 1.45
CA VAL A 596 17.46 17.21 2.79
C VAL A 596 16.68 16.28 3.71
N ILE A 597 16.99 16.28 5.00
CA ILE A 597 16.10 15.69 6.01
C ILE A 597 14.96 16.68 6.24
N ASP A 598 13.72 16.20 6.15
CA ASP A 598 12.52 17.01 6.33
C ASP A 598 12.57 17.80 7.65
N SER A 599 12.29 19.10 7.62
CA SER A 599 12.36 19.95 8.81
C SER A 599 11.39 19.51 9.91
N ARG A 600 10.28 18.85 9.56
CA ARG A 600 9.34 18.23 10.51
C ARG A 600 9.99 17.11 11.32
N ILE A 601 11.03 16.47 10.77
CA ILE A 601 11.80 15.41 11.43
C ILE A 601 12.86 16.02 12.35
N LEU A 602 13.45 17.15 11.98
CA LEU A 602 14.54 17.79 12.73
C LEU A 602 14.07 18.75 13.83
N ASN A 603 12.86 19.28 13.72
CA ASN A 603 12.37 20.33 14.61
C ASN A 603 12.40 19.89 16.08
N GLU A 604 13.10 20.66 16.91
CA GLU A 604 13.29 20.39 18.35
C GLU A 604 13.90 18.98 18.65
N LYS A 605 14.74 18.45 17.75
CA LYS A 605 15.45 17.16 17.94
C LYS A 605 16.96 17.34 18.02
N LEU A 606 17.63 16.38 18.65
CA LEU A 606 19.08 16.25 18.65
C LEU A 606 19.54 15.40 17.48
N ILE A 607 20.62 15.81 16.83
CA ILE A 607 21.21 15.14 15.67
C ILE A 607 22.60 14.64 16.07
N PHE A 608 22.83 13.35 15.88
CA PHE A 608 24.13 12.71 16.12
C PHE A 608 24.64 12.11 14.81
N GLU A 609 25.91 12.31 14.54
CA GLU A 609 26.52 11.91 13.27
C GLU A 609 27.76 11.03 13.50
N SER A 610 27.90 9.95 12.75
CA SER A 610 29.12 9.12 12.77
C SER A 610 30.26 9.75 11.97
N ASN A 611 31.45 9.18 12.13
CA ASN A 611 32.51 9.35 11.13
C ASN A 611 32.07 8.73 9.80
N LYS A 612 32.76 9.11 8.71
CA LYS A 612 32.60 8.43 7.43
C LYS A 612 33.09 7.00 7.57
N PHE A 613 32.39 6.04 6.97
CA PHE A 613 32.86 4.66 6.93
C PHE A 613 33.88 4.46 5.82
N ASP A 614 34.99 3.80 6.13
CA ASP A 614 36.07 3.55 5.17
C ASP A 614 35.83 2.33 4.27
N HIS A 615 34.86 1.50 4.64
CA HIS A 615 34.46 0.28 3.92
C HIS A 615 32.92 0.19 3.81
N PRO A 616 32.39 -0.38 2.72
CA PRO A 616 30.97 -0.67 2.62
C PRO A 616 30.58 -1.84 3.53
N PHE A 617 29.32 -1.88 3.94
CA PHE A 617 28.74 -2.99 4.70
C PHE A 617 27.22 -2.99 4.48
N GLU A 618 26.52 -4.04 4.94
CA GLU A 618 25.06 -4.06 4.90
C GLU A 618 24.49 -3.86 6.29
N ILE A 619 23.44 -3.05 6.41
CA ILE A 619 22.57 -3.07 7.58
C ILE A 619 21.47 -4.07 7.25
N ASN A 620 21.34 -5.13 8.05
CA ASN A 620 20.35 -6.18 7.87
C ASN A 620 19.66 -6.46 9.21
N GLY A 621 18.49 -5.87 9.43
CA GLY A 621 17.69 -6.10 10.63
C GLY A 621 17.11 -4.84 11.28
N SER A 622 16.59 -5.01 12.49
CA SER A 622 16.11 -3.94 13.36
C SER A 622 17.24 -3.52 14.31
N PHE A 623 17.45 -2.22 14.47
CA PHE A 623 18.37 -1.74 15.50
C PHE A 623 17.73 -1.89 16.90
N ILE A 624 18.57 -1.97 17.92
CA ILE A 624 18.15 -1.89 19.32
C ILE A 624 18.92 -0.76 20.00
N GLY A 625 18.62 -0.45 21.24
CA GLY A 625 19.37 0.55 21.98
C GLY A 625 18.97 0.69 23.43
N ASN A 626 19.63 1.60 24.13
CA ASN A 626 19.27 2.01 25.47
C ASN A 626 19.46 3.53 25.55
N ILE A 627 18.39 4.25 25.87
CA ILE A 627 18.44 5.69 26.06
C ILE A 627 18.43 5.97 27.55
N LYS A 628 19.54 6.50 28.05
CA LYS A 628 19.69 6.91 29.43
C LYS A 628 19.31 8.37 29.55
N THR A 629 18.30 8.66 30.37
CA THR A 629 17.71 10.00 30.45
C THR A 629 17.18 10.31 31.85
N SER A 630 17.13 11.58 32.22
CA SER A 630 16.39 12.06 33.40
C SER A 630 15.54 13.25 32.99
N ILE A 631 14.29 13.29 33.45
CA ILE A 631 13.31 14.33 33.08
C ILE A 631 12.63 14.91 34.32
N ASN A 632 12.14 16.15 34.25
CA ASN A 632 11.36 16.76 35.35
C ASN A 632 9.91 16.24 35.46
N LYS A 633 9.52 15.28 34.61
CA LYS A 633 8.16 14.74 34.50
C LYS A 633 8.11 13.23 34.79
N LYS A 634 6.90 12.64 34.81
CA LYS A 634 6.71 11.20 35.12
C LYS A 634 6.72 10.30 33.89
N ASP A 635 6.69 10.87 32.69
CA ASP A 635 6.68 10.10 31.45
C ASP A 635 7.13 10.94 30.25
N ILE A 636 7.53 10.26 29.17
CA ILE A 636 7.99 10.85 27.91
C ILE A 636 7.81 9.83 26.78
N ASP A 637 7.41 10.29 25.59
CA ASP A 637 7.41 9.46 24.38
C ASP A 637 8.68 9.76 23.56
N ILE A 638 9.54 8.76 23.35
CA ILE A 638 10.84 8.91 22.67
C ILE A 638 10.70 8.59 21.19
N THR A 639 11.29 9.42 20.33
CA THR A 639 11.40 9.21 18.88
C THR A 639 12.85 9.07 18.46
N ILE A 640 13.15 8.08 17.60
CA ILE A 640 14.44 7.92 16.94
C ILE A 640 14.22 7.73 15.44
N LYS A 641 14.95 8.48 14.60
CA LYS A 641 15.06 8.22 13.15
C LYS A 641 16.52 7.95 12.81
N LEU A 642 16.77 6.89 12.05
CA LEU A 642 18.09 6.51 11.57
C LEU A 642 18.18 6.79 10.08
N PHE A 643 19.16 7.59 9.67
CA PHE A 643 19.44 7.92 8.28
C PHE A 643 20.86 7.50 7.88
N GLU A 644 21.03 7.21 6.60
CA GLU A 644 22.31 7.27 5.94
C GLU A 644 22.48 8.66 5.31
N SER A 645 23.59 9.34 5.59
CA SER A 645 24.08 10.43 4.75
C SER A 645 25.00 9.81 3.70
N MET A 646 24.55 9.82 2.45
CA MET A 646 25.20 9.15 1.34
C MET A 646 26.36 10.00 0.77
N PRO A 647 27.34 9.42 0.07
CA PRO A 647 28.48 10.17 -0.47
C PRO A 647 28.08 11.20 -1.53
N ASN A 648 26.93 11.01 -2.18
CA ASN A 648 26.36 11.93 -3.17
C ASN A 648 25.59 13.11 -2.54
N GLY A 649 25.63 13.27 -1.22
CA GLY A 649 24.97 14.36 -0.49
C GLY A 649 23.47 14.17 -0.24
N LYS A 650 22.89 13.01 -0.59
CA LYS A 650 21.50 12.67 -0.26
C LYS A 650 21.39 11.97 1.09
N TYR A 651 20.17 11.96 1.65
CA TYR A 651 19.83 11.26 2.87
C TYR A 651 18.84 10.14 2.57
N PHE A 652 19.12 8.96 3.11
CA PHE A 652 18.24 7.80 3.03
C PHE A 652 17.69 7.46 4.42
N LEU A 653 16.38 7.43 4.61
CA LEU A 653 15.77 6.97 5.86
C LEU A 653 15.86 5.45 5.96
N LEU A 654 16.64 4.97 6.92
CA LEU A 654 16.89 3.54 7.13
C LEU A 654 15.83 2.91 8.03
N SER A 655 15.58 3.49 9.20
CA SER A 655 14.69 2.91 10.20
C SER A 655 14.16 3.96 11.18
N SER A 656 13.19 3.58 12.01
CA SER A 656 12.61 4.46 13.02
C SER A 656 12.07 3.76 14.25
N TYR A 657 11.86 4.56 15.30
CA TYR A 657 11.24 4.19 16.56
C TYR A 657 10.39 5.34 17.09
N LEU A 658 9.19 5.01 17.56
CA LEU A 658 8.38 5.80 18.49
C LEU A 658 8.02 4.86 19.63
N GLY A 659 8.10 5.30 20.89
CA GLY A 659 7.61 4.50 22.01
C GLY A 659 7.53 5.27 23.32
N ARG A 660 6.60 4.84 24.17
CA ARG A 660 6.37 5.42 25.49
C ARG A 660 7.36 4.90 26.51
N ALA A 661 8.12 5.79 27.15
CA ALA A 661 9.18 5.41 28.09
C ALA A 661 8.62 4.58 29.27
N SER A 662 7.45 4.93 29.79
CA SER A 662 6.83 4.18 30.89
C SER A 662 6.38 2.75 30.52
N TYR A 663 6.38 2.37 29.26
CA TYR A 663 6.11 1.00 28.80
C TYR A 663 7.34 0.30 28.21
N ALA A 664 8.47 1.00 28.05
CA ALA A 664 9.64 0.46 27.38
C ALA A 664 10.20 -0.80 28.05
N LYS A 665 10.17 -0.88 29.39
CA LYS A 665 10.61 -2.08 30.13
C LYS A 665 9.59 -3.23 30.05
N ASN A 666 8.29 -2.91 29.94
CA ASN A 666 7.22 -3.89 29.85
C ASN A 666 5.95 -3.28 29.21
N LYS A 667 5.63 -3.69 27.97
CA LYS A 667 4.43 -3.23 27.24
C LYS A 667 3.08 -3.58 27.89
N GLU A 668 3.06 -4.56 28.78
CA GLU A 668 1.86 -5.07 29.46
C GLU A 668 1.59 -4.35 30.79
N LYS A 669 2.61 -3.72 31.38
CA LYS A 669 2.52 -3.06 32.69
C LYS A 669 3.30 -1.75 32.71
N ARG A 670 2.56 -0.64 32.82
CA ARG A 670 3.13 0.71 32.90
C ARG A 670 4.00 0.88 34.15
N GLN A 671 5.16 1.49 33.98
CA GLN A 671 6.13 1.85 35.01
C GLN A 671 6.53 3.31 34.80
N LEU A 672 5.92 4.22 35.56
CA LEU A 672 6.24 5.65 35.45
C LEU A 672 7.70 5.93 35.81
N LEU A 673 8.26 6.95 35.17
CA LEU A 673 9.59 7.45 35.46
C LEU A 673 9.54 8.25 36.77
N THR A 674 10.66 8.26 37.49
CA THR A 674 10.81 9.13 38.66
C THR A 674 11.41 10.46 38.21
N PRO A 675 10.75 11.61 38.47
CA PRO A 675 11.31 12.92 38.11
C PRO A 675 12.75 13.09 38.62
N ASP A 676 13.59 13.68 37.77
CA ASP A 676 15.02 13.98 37.97
C ASP A 676 15.93 12.78 38.26
N ARG A 677 15.38 11.57 38.27
CA ARG A 677 16.16 10.33 38.36
C ARG A 677 16.65 9.91 36.98
N ILE A 678 17.88 9.40 36.94
CA ILE A 678 18.42 8.75 35.76
C ILE A 678 17.71 7.41 35.55
N GLU A 679 17.07 7.26 34.39
CA GLU A 679 16.37 6.06 33.96
C GLU A 679 17.00 5.52 32.68
N GLU A 680 16.98 4.20 32.53
CA GLU A 680 17.39 3.49 31.32
C GLU A 680 16.16 3.02 30.57
N ILE A 681 15.98 3.53 29.35
CA ILE A 681 14.82 3.28 28.50
C ILE A 681 15.26 2.37 27.34
N PRO A 682 14.93 1.06 27.38
CA PRO A 682 15.34 0.13 26.34
C PRO A 682 14.57 0.39 25.04
N ILE A 683 15.31 0.44 23.94
CA ILE A 683 14.78 0.61 22.59
C ILE A 683 14.80 -0.74 21.89
N HIS A 684 13.63 -1.24 21.55
CA HIS A 684 13.42 -2.49 20.82
C HIS A 684 12.20 -2.33 19.90
N ASN A 685 11.89 -3.37 19.09
CA ASN A 685 10.75 -3.34 18.16
C ASN A 685 10.81 -2.16 17.15
N THR A 686 12.01 -1.85 16.66
CA THR A 686 12.21 -0.85 15.60
C THR A 686 11.91 -1.47 14.24
N TYR A 687 11.66 -0.63 13.24
CA TYR A 687 11.47 -1.12 11.87
C TYR A 687 12.72 -1.84 11.34
N PHE A 688 12.50 -2.97 10.69
CA PHE A 688 13.49 -3.76 9.97
C PHE A 688 13.84 -3.10 8.64
N VAL A 689 15.12 -3.09 8.30
CA VAL A 689 15.61 -2.69 6.99
C VAL A 689 16.74 -3.60 6.50
N SER A 690 16.87 -3.75 5.18
CA SER A 690 18.06 -4.31 4.57
C SER A 690 18.58 -3.39 3.47
N LYS A 691 19.79 -2.85 3.65
CA LYS A 691 20.41 -1.93 2.71
C LYS A 691 21.93 -2.01 2.77
N LYS A 692 22.58 -1.94 1.61
CA LYS A 692 24.02 -1.69 1.52
C LYS A 692 24.34 -0.22 1.81
N ILE A 693 25.25 0.02 2.75
CA ILE A 693 25.83 1.31 3.09
C ILE A 693 27.16 1.43 2.34
N GLU A 694 27.30 2.52 1.57
CA GLU A 694 28.47 2.71 0.73
C GLU A 694 29.66 3.29 1.51
N LYS A 695 30.87 3.05 0.99
CA LYS A 695 32.08 3.72 1.48
C LYS A 695 31.90 5.24 1.40
N GLY A 696 32.30 5.95 2.46
CA GLY A 696 32.18 7.39 2.58
C GLY A 696 30.82 7.87 3.11
N SER A 697 29.84 6.97 3.28
CA SER A 697 28.58 7.28 3.96
C SER A 697 28.81 7.56 5.45
N LYS A 698 27.83 8.20 6.08
CA LYS A 698 27.72 8.36 7.53
C LYS A 698 26.35 7.89 8.01
N LEU A 699 26.26 7.51 9.27
CA LEU A 699 24.98 7.35 9.95
C LEU A 699 24.60 8.63 10.67
N ILE A 700 23.32 8.95 10.62
CA ILE A 700 22.70 10.05 11.35
C ILE A 700 21.58 9.51 12.21
N VAL A 701 21.62 9.82 13.50
CA VAL A 701 20.56 9.53 14.47
C VAL A 701 19.88 10.83 14.85
N VAL A 702 18.58 10.91 14.62
CA VAL A 702 17.74 12.02 15.07
C VAL A 702 16.94 11.55 16.29
N LEU A 703 17.26 12.07 17.48
CA LEU A 703 16.66 11.73 18.77
C LEU A 703 15.78 12.88 19.28
N GLY A 704 14.62 12.57 19.84
CA GLY A 704 13.88 13.54 20.65
C GLY A 704 12.52 13.03 21.11
N VAL A 705 11.55 13.92 21.23
CA VAL A 705 10.26 13.67 21.91
C VAL A 705 9.08 13.71 20.97
N ASN A 706 8.10 12.81 21.14
CA ASN A 706 6.89 12.83 20.33
C ASN A 706 6.12 14.16 20.45
N LYS A 707 6.02 14.88 19.35
CA LYS A 707 5.35 16.18 19.24
C LYS A 707 4.85 16.35 17.80
N THR A 708 3.81 15.60 17.48
CA THR A 708 3.25 15.50 16.12
C THR A 708 1.74 15.32 16.20
N PRO A 709 0.98 15.84 15.22
CA PRO A 709 -0.47 15.68 15.19
C PRO A 709 -0.95 14.26 14.86
N TYR A 710 -0.07 13.34 14.45
CA TYR A 710 -0.47 12.00 14.00
C TYR A 710 -0.67 11.00 15.15
N GLU A 711 -0.11 11.28 16.32
CA GLU A 711 -0.11 10.41 17.49
C GLU A 711 -0.65 11.16 18.71
N GLN A 712 -1.05 10.41 19.74
CA GLN A 712 -1.35 11.04 21.03
C GLN A 712 -0.11 11.76 21.61
N ILE A 713 -0.33 12.91 22.25
CA ILE A 713 0.75 13.69 22.87
C ILE A 713 0.85 13.33 24.35
N ASN A 714 2.04 12.89 24.78
CA ASN A 714 2.37 12.67 26.17
C ASN A 714 2.92 13.95 26.80
N TYR A 715 2.12 14.56 27.68
CA TYR A 715 2.46 15.77 28.44
C TYR A 715 3.22 15.47 29.73
N GLY A 716 3.42 14.19 30.05
CA GLY A 716 4.31 13.71 31.11
C GLY A 716 3.72 13.72 32.52
N THR A 717 2.40 13.84 32.67
CA THR A 717 1.77 13.94 34.00
C THR A 717 1.72 12.62 34.75
N GLY A 718 1.77 11.51 34.01
CA GLY A 718 1.58 10.15 34.53
C GLY A 718 0.12 9.69 34.54
N LYS A 719 -0.84 10.55 34.18
CA LYS A 719 -2.24 10.17 33.91
C LYS A 719 -2.32 9.24 32.69
N ASP A 720 -3.50 8.69 32.41
CA ASP A 720 -3.75 8.18 31.06
C ASP A 720 -3.58 9.32 30.06
N VAL A 721 -2.68 9.12 29.11
CA VAL A 721 -2.31 10.11 28.10
C VAL A 721 -3.51 10.41 27.17
N SER A 722 -4.51 9.52 27.09
CA SER A 722 -5.75 9.81 26.37
C SER A 722 -6.55 10.97 26.98
N GLU A 723 -6.31 11.28 28.25
CA GLU A 723 -6.99 12.31 29.05
C GLU A 723 -6.15 13.56 29.29
N GLU A 724 -4.87 13.53 28.95
CA GLU A 724 -3.99 14.69 29.09
C GLU A 724 -4.34 15.76 28.05
N THR A 725 -4.07 17.01 28.40
CA THR A 725 -4.36 18.20 27.60
C THR A 725 -3.17 19.13 27.54
N ILE A 726 -3.23 20.12 26.66
CA ILE A 726 -2.23 21.19 26.60
C ILE A 726 -2.15 22.01 27.89
N ALA A 727 -3.20 22.01 28.72
CA ALA A 727 -3.16 22.62 30.04
C ALA A 727 -2.23 21.88 31.01
N ASP A 728 -1.83 20.65 30.71
CA ASP A 728 -0.80 19.90 31.46
C ASP A 728 0.64 20.27 31.01
N ALA A 729 0.80 21.09 29.97
CA ALA A 729 2.08 21.56 29.45
C ALA A 729 2.63 22.82 30.15
N LYS A 730 2.10 23.20 31.34
CA LYS A 730 2.45 24.47 32.04
C LYS A 730 3.96 24.64 32.21
N GLU A 731 4.62 23.59 32.65
CA GLU A 731 6.07 23.52 32.73
C GLU A 731 6.60 22.81 31.49
N PRO A 732 7.60 23.40 30.80
CA PRO A 732 8.29 22.71 29.72
C PRO A 732 8.90 21.39 30.21
N LEU A 733 9.00 20.44 29.30
CA LEU A 733 9.70 19.20 29.56
C LEU A 733 11.21 19.46 29.52
N GLU A 734 11.86 19.27 30.66
CA GLU A 734 13.31 19.39 30.81
C GLU A 734 13.92 17.99 30.80
N ILE A 735 14.95 17.79 29.97
CA ILE A 735 15.53 16.49 29.68
C ILE A 735 17.04 16.59 29.77
N LYS A 736 17.66 15.61 30.43
CA LYS A 736 19.10 15.35 30.32
C LYS A 736 19.29 14.04 29.57
N TRP A 737 19.85 14.13 28.36
CA TRP A 737 20.21 12.97 27.55
C TRP A 737 21.65 12.57 27.87
N TYR A 738 21.85 11.45 28.57
CA TYR A 738 23.18 11.01 28.96
C TYR A 738 23.93 10.37 27.79
N ASN A 739 25.22 10.65 27.67
CA ASN A 739 26.02 10.32 26.51
C ASN A 739 26.50 8.85 26.45
N ASP A 740 26.26 8.07 27.50
CA ASP A 740 26.37 6.61 27.50
C ASP A 740 25.10 5.91 26.97
N SER A 741 24.10 6.68 26.50
CA SER A 741 23.03 6.19 25.62
C SER A 741 23.60 5.65 24.32
N TYR A 742 23.02 4.57 23.79
CA TYR A 742 23.53 3.95 22.57
C TYR A 742 22.42 3.33 21.70
N ILE A 743 22.75 3.15 20.42
CA ILE A 743 22.07 2.21 19.52
C ILE A 743 23.02 1.10 19.08
N GLU A 744 22.49 -0.07 18.79
CA GLU A 744 23.20 -1.22 18.22
C GLU A 744 22.51 -1.64 16.93
N ILE A 745 23.27 -1.61 15.84
CA ILE A 745 22.77 -1.87 14.49
C ILE A 745 23.30 -3.23 14.02
N PRO A 746 22.44 -4.17 13.59
CA PRO A 746 22.90 -5.42 13.00
C PRO A 746 23.49 -5.18 11.62
N ILE A 747 24.76 -5.58 11.44
CA ILE A 747 25.49 -5.40 10.20
C ILE A 747 26.04 -6.72 9.66
N MET A 748 26.14 -6.80 8.33
CA MET A 748 26.90 -7.82 7.62
C MET A 748 28.16 -7.17 7.04
N GLN A 749 29.32 -7.62 7.51
CA GLN A 749 30.63 -7.31 6.93
C GLN A 749 31.20 -8.60 6.32
N GLU A 750 31.69 -8.52 5.09
CA GLU A 750 32.35 -9.64 4.40
C GLU A 750 33.72 -9.96 4.99
#